data_AF-A0A8J8M8B2-F1
#
_entry.id   AF-A0A8J8M8B2-F1
#
_cell.length_a   1.000
_cell.length_b   1.000
_cell.length_c   1.000
_cell.angle_alpha   90.00
_cell.angle_beta   90.00
_cell.angle_gamma   90.00
#
_symmetry.space_group_name_H-M   'P 1'
#
loop_
_entity.id
_entity.type
_entity.pdbx_description
1 polymer ?
#
loop_
_entity_poly.entity_id
_entity_poly.type
_entity_poly.pdbx_seq_one_letter_code
_entity_poly.pdbx_strand_id
1 'polypeptide(L)'
;MQLNIDQKRIIETKPNGHMLIKGVAGSGKTTVAVNKIPHLIKHYCSNEDKVLVITYAKTLINYIRYIYEDMDDEITTIELLDNKTSSKVKISTVDSIIYKLFNEYQKFVNKRYHIIGDTDRYRIINKAISTIEKRYSNQNIVTTDNARFLLEEFDWIKSCKYLNIETYQSIDRKGRTNNNETDGPQRILKNSINRRAIYELMIEYEKLMEKEGLTDFKTMAIRVLKGLKCNKIKCEKYPHILIDESQDLTRVQLEILYELYNHRKIYSSIVFVADTAQSIYPHSWLSYNSFKSIGFDMSGRARILSKNYRTTTEIARAAYSLIENDENVTSNINYVKPSVIDRHGKYPLYRHFSSEVKELDYISNEINNKLYKKFNLKDVAIIARKKAQLYNAKNFLISRGIDAEIIDKKNPNFDNDSVKLITMHSIKGLEFNVVIIIGLNKDNIPIKVQGELQNNKDVESVERKLLYVGMTRAKEVLYLTSSYLPSKFIAEINPAYLLLEEDQEFKRVRHIGIENYRYTEKIADKYSNEEIVRQWVINELNEKLDYPYEMIDMEYKVKTFSRTGYVDIVVFNYNQGKKEPYIFCEIKRPNEDINNAILQLKSYLETNENVKYGLACNGKDILIIKRDKGKFQYMDRLPKFSGNIGQIVSEYKYIDIRKGKKYKLLKNVEDNEVINLYDYDSDIAYDIEKYDKLNIYGKVIAGNFQLAVQENLGYISLPSNLLYDSNNCFLLEVTGDSMINAGINKGDYVIVHKQNYAENLDIIVGVVGNEATLKKYTTMGNKVLLMPENKKYEPIIVEEIELHINGKVIGILKRD
;
A
#
# COMPACT_ATOMS: atom_id res chain seq x y z
N MET A 1 -24.69 10.55 -2.84
CA MET A 1 -23.58 9.83 -2.16
C MET A 1 -23.71 10.04 -0.65
N GLN A 2 -23.73 8.98 0.18
CA GLN A 2 -23.82 9.13 1.64
C GLN A 2 -22.44 9.48 2.21
N LEU A 3 -22.32 10.67 2.80
CA LEU A 3 -21.13 11.10 3.56
C LEU A 3 -21.11 10.42 4.93
N ASN A 4 -19.94 9.92 5.35
CA ASN A 4 -19.79 9.35 6.69
C ASN A 4 -19.78 10.45 7.78
N ILE A 5 -19.86 10.04 9.05
CA ILE A 5 -19.92 10.97 10.19
C ILE A 5 -18.68 11.88 10.26
N ASP A 6 -17.48 11.35 10.02
CA ASP A 6 -16.24 12.14 10.07
C ASP A 6 -16.18 13.18 8.93
N GLN A 7 -16.59 12.79 7.72
CA GLN A 7 -16.68 13.66 6.55
C GLN A 7 -17.69 14.79 6.79
N LYS A 8 -18.88 14.47 7.32
CA LYS A 8 -19.90 15.48 7.70
C LYS A 8 -19.37 16.46 8.74
N ARG A 9 -18.73 15.95 9.80
CA ARG A 9 -18.09 16.80 10.83
C ARG A 9 -17.08 17.78 10.23
N ILE A 10 -16.24 17.33 9.29
CA ILE A 10 -15.25 18.20 8.63
C ILE A 10 -15.93 19.28 7.77
N ILE A 11 -17.00 18.93 7.05
CA ILE A 11 -17.78 19.85 6.22
C ILE A 11 -18.38 20.97 7.07
N GLU A 12 -19.02 20.60 8.19
CA GLU A 12 -19.73 21.52 9.10
C GLU A 12 -18.82 22.27 10.07
N THR A 13 -17.52 21.95 10.10
CA THR A 13 -16.56 22.64 10.98
C THR A 13 -16.45 24.12 10.60
N LYS A 14 -16.64 25.02 11.57
CA LYS A 14 -16.45 26.47 11.44
C LYS A 14 -15.07 26.82 10.85
N PRO A 15 -14.97 27.72 9.86
CA PRO A 15 -13.69 28.18 9.33
C PRO A 15 -12.91 28.93 10.40
N ASN A 16 -11.61 28.61 10.52
CA ASN A 16 -10.71 29.24 11.48
C ASN A 16 -9.29 29.28 10.91
N GLY A 17 -9.03 30.18 9.97
CA GLY A 17 -7.73 30.32 9.31
C GLY A 17 -7.39 29.11 8.43
N HIS A 18 -6.21 28.51 8.60
CA HIS A 18 -5.76 27.40 7.75
C HIS A 18 -6.18 26.04 8.32
N MET A 19 -6.66 25.16 7.44
CA MET A 19 -7.07 23.80 7.76
C MET A 19 -6.40 22.82 6.80
N LEU A 20 -6.01 21.65 7.31
CA LEU A 20 -5.45 20.56 6.49
C LEU A 20 -6.36 19.34 6.55
N ILE A 21 -6.79 18.88 5.39
CA ILE A 21 -7.46 17.59 5.22
C ILE A 21 -6.45 16.66 4.57
N LYS A 22 -5.89 15.73 5.34
CA LYS A 22 -4.98 14.70 4.83
C LYS A 22 -5.65 13.34 4.83
N GLY A 23 -5.25 12.46 3.94
CA GLY A 23 -5.83 11.11 3.89
C GLY A 23 -5.32 10.28 2.73
N VAL A 24 -5.63 9.00 2.76
CA VAL A 24 -5.19 8.04 1.73
C VAL A 24 -5.92 8.22 0.39
N ALA A 25 -5.39 7.61 -0.67
CA ALA A 25 -6.06 7.55 -1.97
C ALA A 25 -7.51 7.09 -1.80
N GLY A 26 -8.46 7.73 -2.47
CA GLY A 26 -9.86 7.28 -2.44
C GLY A 26 -10.63 7.52 -1.14
N SER A 27 -10.11 8.30 -0.19
CA SER A 27 -10.81 8.56 1.08
C SER A 27 -11.92 9.63 1.04
N GLY A 28 -12.26 10.12 -0.15
CA GLY A 28 -13.28 11.15 -0.35
C GLY A 28 -12.82 12.57 0.03
N LYS A 29 -11.51 12.83 0.07
CA LYS A 29 -10.96 14.16 0.44
C LYS A 29 -11.51 15.29 -0.44
N THR A 30 -11.47 15.09 -1.76
CA THR A 30 -12.01 16.03 -2.74
C THR A 30 -13.52 16.20 -2.55
N THR A 31 -14.25 15.11 -2.31
CA THR A 31 -15.69 15.16 -1.99
C THR A 31 -15.99 16.01 -0.76
N VAL A 32 -15.22 15.85 0.33
CA VAL A 32 -15.36 16.66 1.55
C VAL A 32 -15.09 18.13 1.26
N ALA A 33 -14.04 18.44 0.48
CA ALA A 33 -13.73 19.82 0.11
C ALA A 33 -14.84 20.47 -0.71
N VAL A 34 -15.39 19.76 -1.71
CA VAL A 34 -16.48 20.28 -2.55
C VAL A 34 -17.76 20.49 -1.73
N ASN A 35 -18.15 19.53 -0.91
CA ASN A 35 -19.33 19.63 -0.05
C ASN A 35 -19.19 20.68 1.07
N LYS A 36 -17.98 21.17 1.34
CA LYS A 36 -17.75 22.28 2.27
C LYS A 36 -18.10 23.64 1.67
N ILE A 37 -18.06 23.80 0.35
CA ILE A 37 -18.28 25.09 -0.32
C ILE A 37 -19.69 25.66 -0.04
N PRO A 38 -20.80 24.90 -0.18
CA PRO A 38 -22.14 25.43 0.13
C PRO A 38 -22.25 25.90 1.59
N HIS A 39 -21.66 25.15 2.53
CA HIS A 39 -21.63 25.53 3.94
C HIS A 39 -20.88 26.86 4.17
N LEU A 40 -19.75 27.07 3.49
CA LEU A 40 -19.01 28.34 3.56
C LEU A 40 -19.80 29.51 2.96
N ILE A 41 -20.46 29.30 1.81
CA ILE A 41 -21.26 30.34 1.17
C ILE A 41 -22.46 30.72 2.04
N LYS A 42 -23.16 29.73 2.58
CA LYS A 42 -24.39 29.93 3.35
C LYS A 42 -24.15 30.60 4.70
N HIS A 43 -23.07 30.23 5.40
CA HIS A 43 -22.86 30.65 6.79
C HIS A 43 -21.68 31.60 6.99
N TYR A 44 -20.76 31.70 6.02
CA TYR A 44 -19.48 32.40 6.18
C TYR A 44 -19.11 33.28 4.98
N CYS A 45 -20.06 33.67 4.14
CA CYS A 45 -19.83 34.64 3.05
C CYS A 45 -20.85 35.78 3.11
N SER A 46 -20.37 37.01 2.88
CA SER A 46 -21.26 38.14 2.56
C SER A 46 -21.67 38.11 1.08
N ASN A 47 -22.58 38.99 0.66
CA ASN A 47 -23.11 38.97 -0.71
C ASN A 47 -22.06 39.25 -1.79
N GLU A 48 -21.02 40.02 -1.46
CA GLU A 48 -19.90 40.33 -2.37
C GLU A 48 -18.78 39.27 -2.33
N ASP A 49 -18.82 38.36 -1.37
CA ASP A 49 -17.77 37.36 -1.21
C ASP A 49 -17.84 36.26 -2.25
N LYS A 50 -16.65 35.82 -2.65
CA LYS A 50 -16.48 34.65 -3.52
C LYS A 50 -15.57 33.63 -2.89
N VAL A 51 -15.88 32.36 -3.12
CA VAL A 51 -15.04 31.22 -2.75
C VAL A 51 -14.15 30.84 -3.94
N LEU A 52 -12.84 30.74 -3.73
CA LEU A 52 -11.90 30.27 -4.74
C LEU A 52 -11.61 28.78 -4.54
N VAL A 53 -11.81 27.99 -5.60
CA VAL A 53 -11.45 26.58 -5.64
C VAL A 53 -10.30 26.39 -6.61
N ILE A 54 -9.21 25.85 -6.09
CA ILE A 54 -8.00 25.52 -6.81
C ILE A 54 -7.95 24.02 -7.02
N THR A 55 -7.80 23.60 -8.28
CA THR A 55 -7.59 22.20 -8.65
C THR A 55 -6.33 22.03 -9.49
N TYR A 56 -5.68 20.88 -9.33
CA TYR A 56 -4.59 20.46 -10.21
C TYR A 56 -5.10 19.81 -11.51
N ALA A 57 -6.29 19.18 -11.49
CA ALA A 57 -6.89 18.49 -12.62
C ALA A 57 -8.18 19.17 -13.09
N LYS A 58 -8.32 19.36 -14.42
CA LYS A 58 -9.54 19.90 -15.03
C LYS A 58 -10.79 19.04 -14.73
N THR A 59 -10.61 17.75 -14.44
CA THR A 59 -11.71 16.82 -14.16
C THR A 59 -12.52 17.15 -12.91
N LEU A 60 -11.90 17.72 -11.88
CA LEU A 60 -12.63 18.21 -10.70
C LEU A 60 -13.58 19.37 -11.05
N ILE A 61 -13.26 20.17 -12.06
CA ILE A 61 -14.11 21.29 -12.49
C ILE A 61 -15.47 20.74 -12.97
N ASN A 62 -15.45 19.65 -13.74
CA ASN A 62 -16.66 19.02 -14.26
C ASN A 62 -17.47 18.32 -13.15
N TYR A 63 -16.79 17.66 -12.20
CA TYR A 63 -17.45 17.02 -11.05
C TYR A 63 -18.12 18.04 -10.11
N ILE A 64 -17.46 19.19 -9.89
CA ILE A 64 -18.07 20.28 -9.13
C ILE A 64 -19.33 20.76 -9.85
N ARG A 65 -19.25 21.06 -11.16
CA ARG A 65 -20.44 21.48 -11.94
C ARG A 65 -21.61 20.49 -11.79
N TYR A 66 -21.34 19.19 -11.93
CA TYR A 66 -22.35 18.14 -11.73
C TYR A 66 -23.00 18.18 -10.34
N ILE A 67 -22.23 18.27 -9.25
CA ILE A 67 -22.80 18.34 -7.89
C ILE A 67 -23.69 19.57 -7.69
N TYR A 68 -23.33 20.70 -8.31
CA TYR A 68 -24.08 21.95 -8.18
C TYR A 68 -25.32 22.00 -9.08
N GLU A 69 -25.30 21.30 -10.21
CA GLU A 69 -26.47 21.15 -11.10
C GLU A 69 -27.54 20.21 -10.50
N ASP A 70 -27.13 19.24 -9.67
CA ASP A 70 -27.99 18.25 -9.01
C ASP A 70 -28.57 18.74 -7.65
N MET A 71 -28.19 19.94 -7.20
CA MET A 71 -28.76 20.59 -6.00
C MET A 71 -30.01 21.39 -6.37
N ASP A 72 -31.16 20.70 -6.40
CA ASP A 72 -32.51 21.23 -6.60
C ASP A 72 -32.89 22.28 -5.52
N ASP A 73 -32.51 23.54 -5.74
CA ASP A 73 -33.23 24.70 -5.21
C ASP A 73 -33.52 25.65 -6.40
N GLU A 74 -34.79 25.68 -6.81
CA GLU A 74 -35.39 26.35 -8.00
C GLU A 74 -35.08 27.86 -8.18
N ILE A 75 -34.27 28.48 -7.32
CA ILE A 75 -33.91 29.89 -7.39
C ILE A 75 -32.43 30.10 -7.78
N THR A 76 -31.58 29.07 -7.69
CA THR A 76 -30.11 29.24 -7.78
C THR A 76 -29.51 28.89 -9.15
N THR A 77 -30.20 28.08 -9.94
CA THR A 77 -29.66 27.50 -11.19
C THR A 77 -29.59 28.51 -12.34
N ILE A 78 -30.48 29.51 -12.35
CA ILE A 78 -30.56 30.51 -13.43
C ILE A 78 -29.50 31.62 -13.25
N GLU A 79 -29.15 32.01 -12.02
CA GLU A 79 -28.17 33.08 -11.78
C GLU A 79 -26.70 32.65 -11.97
N LEU A 80 -26.40 31.35 -11.87
CA LEU A 80 -25.02 30.83 -11.89
C LEU A 80 -24.47 30.56 -13.30
N LEU A 81 -25.35 30.45 -14.31
CA LEU A 81 -24.99 30.21 -15.70
C LEU A 81 -25.13 31.44 -16.60
N ASP A 82 -25.77 32.51 -16.11
CA ASP A 82 -25.90 33.75 -16.88
C ASP A 82 -24.63 34.61 -16.71
N ASN A 83 -23.89 34.81 -17.80
CA ASN A 83 -22.60 35.49 -17.87
C ASN A 83 -22.62 37.00 -17.46
N LYS A 84 -23.69 37.47 -16.81
CA LYS A 84 -23.88 38.86 -16.40
C LYS A 84 -24.10 39.07 -14.90
N THR A 85 -24.14 38.01 -14.08
CA THR A 85 -24.22 38.10 -12.61
C THR A 85 -23.16 37.21 -11.95
N SER A 86 -22.46 37.73 -10.95
CA SER A 86 -21.22 37.13 -10.46
C SER A 86 -21.46 35.82 -9.70
N SER A 87 -20.99 34.70 -10.25
CA SER A 87 -20.97 33.41 -9.55
C SER A 87 -20.20 33.53 -8.21
N LYS A 88 -20.84 33.18 -7.08
CA LYS A 88 -20.20 33.19 -5.74
C LYS A 88 -19.03 32.18 -5.61
N VAL A 89 -18.84 31.31 -6.60
CA VAL A 89 -17.72 30.36 -6.68
C VAL A 89 -16.89 30.64 -7.92
N LYS A 90 -15.56 30.63 -7.75
CA LYS A 90 -14.59 30.67 -8.85
C LYS A 90 -13.72 29.43 -8.80
N ILE A 91 -13.72 28.65 -9.88
CA ILE A 91 -12.93 27.42 -10.00
C ILE A 91 -11.83 27.64 -11.04
N SER A 92 -10.58 27.34 -10.71
CA SER A 92 -9.46 27.49 -11.63
C SER A 92 -8.30 26.57 -11.25
N THR A 93 -7.35 26.39 -12.16
CA THR A 93 -6.02 25.88 -11.80
C THR A 93 -5.14 27.03 -11.30
N VAL A 94 -4.10 26.71 -10.50
CA VAL A 94 -3.12 27.71 -10.06
C VAL A 94 -2.40 28.34 -11.25
N ASP A 95 -2.02 27.53 -12.22
CA ASP A 95 -1.27 27.99 -13.40
C ASP A 95 -2.10 28.93 -14.27
N SER A 96 -3.41 28.70 -14.41
CA SER A 96 -4.31 29.63 -15.11
C SER A 96 -4.44 30.96 -14.38
N ILE A 97 -4.47 30.96 -13.04
CA ILE A 97 -4.47 32.20 -12.24
C ILE A 97 -3.16 32.95 -12.42
N ILE A 98 -2.02 32.25 -12.31
CA ILE A 98 -0.70 32.83 -12.51
C ILE A 98 -0.58 33.44 -13.90
N TYR A 99 -1.02 32.73 -14.94
CA TYR A 99 -1.02 33.24 -16.31
C TYR A 99 -1.86 34.51 -16.46
N LYS A 100 -3.07 34.54 -15.86
CA LYS A 100 -3.92 35.74 -15.86
C LYS A 100 -3.24 36.92 -15.14
N LEU A 101 -2.68 36.70 -13.96
CA LEU A 101 -1.96 37.72 -13.21
C LEU A 101 -0.67 38.16 -13.89
N PHE A 102 -0.02 37.26 -14.63
CA PHE A 102 1.16 37.59 -15.41
C PHE A 102 0.81 38.51 -16.57
N ASN A 103 -0.34 38.34 -17.23
CA ASN A 103 -0.79 39.28 -18.24
C ASN A 103 -0.97 40.70 -17.67
N GLU A 104 -1.49 40.83 -16.44
CA GLU A 104 -1.55 42.13 -15.76
C GLU A 104 -0.15 42.67 -15.42
N TYR A 105 0.78 41.80 -15.00
CA TYR A 105 2.17 42.18 -14.76
C TYR A 105 2.84 42.70 -16.04
N GLN A 106 2.64 42.04 -17.19
CA GLN A 106 3.19 42.45 -18.48
C GLN A 106 2.70 43.83 -18.91
N LYS A 107 1.41 44.12 -18.70
CA LYS A 107 0.84 45.45 -18.92
C LYS A 107 1.50 46.48 -18.02
N PHE A 108 1.65 46.16 -16.73
CA PHE A 108 2.29 47.06 -15.77
C PHE A 108 3.75 47.38 -16.14
N VAL A 109 4.56 46.38 -16.55
CA VAL A 109 5.95 46.61 -16.95
C VAL A 109 6.11 47.08 -18.40
N ASN A 110 5.01 47.21 -19.14
CA ASN A 110 4.98 47.52 -20.56
C ASN A 110 5.95 46.66 -21.40
N LYS A 111 6.02 45.35 -21.11
CA LYS A 111 6.88 44.39 -21.81
C LYS A 111 6.15 43.07 -22.00
N ARG A 112 6.17 42.57 -23.23
CA ARG A 112 5.59 41.27 -23.60
C ARG A 112 6.67 40.19 -23.57
N TYR A 113 6.36 39.08 -22.89
CA TYR A 113 7.22 37.91 -22.81
C TYR A 113 6.58 36.73 -23.56
N HIS A 114 7.42 35.91 -24.18
CA HIS A 114 7.00 34.65 -24.80
C HIS A 114 7.41 33.46 -23.94
N ILE A 115 6.52 32.46 -23.82
CA ILE A 115 6.81 31.26 -23.04
C ILE A 115 7.81 30.41 -23.82
N ILE A 116 8.93 30.07 -23.17
CA ILE A 116 10.01 29.28 -23.77
C ILE A 116 9.63 27.79 -23.87
N GLY A 117 9.94 27.16 -25.00
CA GLY A 117 9.84 25.71 -25.20
C GLY A 117 11.14 24.97 -24.88
N ASP A 118 11.10 23.64 -24.73
CA ASP A 118 12.26 22.85 -24.28
C ASP A 118 13.48 22.97 -25.20
N THR A 119 13.28 22.99 -26.53
CA THR A 119 14.36 23.18 -27.51
C THR A 119 15.12 24.49 -27.29
N ASP A 120 14.40 25.57 -27.03
CA ASP A 120 14.99 26.87 -26.72
C ASP A 120 15.63 26.90 -25.33
N ARG A 121 15.08 26.17 -24.35
CA ARG A 121 15.72 26.05 -23.02
C ARG A 121 17.13 25.48 -23.14
N TYR A 122 17.31 24.39 -23.91
CA TYR A 122 18.62 23.79 -24.18
C TYR A 122 19.55 24.72 -24.95
N ARG A 123 19.02 25.44 -25.95
CA ARG A 123 19.80 26.44 -26.70
C ARG A 123 20.34 27.54 -25.77
N ILE A 124 19.50 28.08 -24.89
CA ILE A 124 19.88 29.21 -24.02
C ILE A 124 20.83 28.76 -22.92
N ILE A 125 20.61 27.58 -22.30
CA ILE A 125 21.55 27.10 -21.28
C ILE A 125 22.93 26.80 -21.88
N ASN A 126 23.02 26.25 -23.09
CA ASN A 126 24.32 26.04 -23.74
C ASN A 126 25.04 27.36 -24.03
N LYS A 127 24.32 28.42 -24.43
CA LYS A 127 24.89 29.77 -24.54
C LYS A 127 25.35 30.32 -23.18
N ALA A 128 24.56 30.13 -22.12
CA ALA A 128 24.92 30.57 -20.77
C ALA A 128 26.18 29.83 -20.26
N ILE A 129 26.26 28.51 -20.50
CA ILE A 129 27.42 27.68 -20.16
C ILE A 129 28.66 28.23 -20.86
N SER A 130 28.62 28.44 -22.19
CA SER A 130 29.77 28.97 -22.94
C SER A 130 30.28 30.33 -22.44
N THR A 131 29.40 31.11 -21.79
CA THR A 131 29.73 32.43 -21.23
C THR A 131 30.43 32.32 -19.87
N ILE A 132 30.04 31.33 -19.07
CA ILE A 132 30.50 31.17 -17.68
C ILE A 132 31.60 30.10 -17.52
N GLU A 133 31.69 29.16 -18.44
CA GLU A 133 32.65 28.04 -18.42
C GLU A 133 34.09 28.53 -18.25
N LYS A 134 34.48 29.65 -18.90
CA LYS A 134 35.81 30.25 -18.71
C LYS A 134 36.12 30.68 -17.28
N ARG A 135 35.11 31.06 -16.49
CA ARG A 135 35.25 31.46 -15.08
C ARG A 135 35.31 30.24 -14.14
N TYR A 136 34.77 29.11 -14.57
CA TYR A 136 34.67 27.87 -13.78
C TYR A 136 35.27 26.68 -14.51
N SER A 137 36.37 26.89 -15.24
CA SER A 137 37.02 25.86 -16.09
C SER A 137 37.46 24.62 -15.32
N ASN A 138 37.70 24.76 -14.01
CA ASN A 138 38.15 23.67 -13.14
C ASN A 138 36.98 22.89 -12.50
N GLN A 139 35.72 23.17 -12.87
CA GLN A 139 34.54 22.52 -12.29
C GLN A 139 33.78 21.72 -13.35
N ASN A 140 33.71 20.40 -13.16
CA ASN A 140 33.05 19.47 -14.11
C ASN A 140 31.51 19.58 -14.11
N ILE A 141 30.91 20.47 -13.31
CA ILE A 141 29.45 20.57 -13.15
C ILE A 141 28.78 21.51 -14.16
N VAL A 142 29.44 22.60 -14.56
CA VAL A 142 28.90 23.59 -15.52
C VAL A 142 29.34 23.20 -16.92
N THR A 143 28.70 22.16 -17.45
CA THR A 143 29.00 21.60 -18.78
C THR A 143 27.73 21.33 -19.55
N THR A 144 27.82 21.28 -20.88
CA THR A 144 26.68 20.99 -21.77
C THR A 144 26.08 19.60 -21.51
N ASP A 145 26.90 18.63 -21.13
CA ASP A 145 26.46 17.27 -20.79
C ASP A 145 25.54 17.25 -19.57
N ASN A 146 25.74 18.21 -18.66
CA ASN A 146 24.93 18.39 -17.46
C ASN A 146 23.74 19.34 -17.65
N ALA A 147 23.46 19.83 -18.87
CA ALA A 147 22.43 20.84 -19.12
C ALA A 147 21.04 20.47 -18.58
N ARG A 148 20.62 19.20 -18.74
CA ARG A 148 19.34 18.72 -18.19
C ARG A 148 19.30 18.84 -16.66
N PHE A 149 20.35 18.38 -16.00
CA PHE A 149 20.46 18.45 -14.54
C PHE A 149 20.45 19.90 -14.05
N LEU A 150 21.18 20.79 -14.72
CA LEU A 150 21.26 22.21 -14.39
C LEU A 150 19.91 22.91 -14.54
N LEU A 151 19.17 22.64 -15.63
CA LEU A 151 17.81 23.16 -15.81
C LEU A 151 16.85 22.68 -14.71
N GLU A 152 16.91 21.39 -14.33
CA GLU A 152 16.12 20.86 -13.22
C GLU A 152 16.48 21.51 -11.88
N GLU A 153 17.76 21.81 -11.65
CA GLU A 153 18.22 22.51 -10.45
C GLU A 153 17.75 23.98 -10.45
N PHE A 154 17.76 24.67 -11.59
CA PHE A 154 17.19 26.03 -11.72
C PHE A 154 15.69 26.02 -11.40
N ASP A 155 14.95 25.04 -11.93
CA ASP A 155 13.52 24.91 -11.66
C ASP A 155 13.25 24.65 -10.18
N TRP A 156 14.12 23.91 -9.49
CA TRP A 156 14.05 23.70 -8.05
C TRP A 156 14.35 24.97 -7.25
N ILE A 157 15.45 25.67 -7.55
CA ILE A 157 15.83 26.94 -6.91
C ILE A 157 14.68 27.95 -7.02
N LYS A 158 14.12 28.10 -8.23
CA LYS A 158 13.01 29.01 -8.50
C LYS A 158 11.72 28.58 -7.81
N SER A 159 11.35 27.30 -7.87
CA SER A 159 10.13 26.78 -7.23
C SER A 159 10.15 26.92 -5.71
N CYS A 160 11.32 26.78 -5.09
CA CYS A 160 11.53 26.94 -3.65
C CYS A 160 11.89 28.38 -3.23
N LYS A 161 11.97 29.31 -4.19
CA LYS A 161 12.28 30.73 -3.99
C LYS A 161 13.65 30.96 -3.30
N TYR A 162 14.66 30.15 -3.62
CA TYR A 162 16.04 30.34 -3.16
C TYR A 162 16.78 31.36 -4.06
N LEU A 163 16.23 32.57 -4.16
CA LEU A 163 16.68 33.62 -5.08
C LEU A 163 17.84 34.47 -4.53
N ASN A 164 18.51 33.97 -3.50
CA ASN A 164 19.69 34.58 -2.90
C ASN A 164 20.77 33.49 -2.77
N ILE A 165 22.01 33.86 -3.09
CA ILE A 165 23.14 32.93 -3.10
C ILE A 165 23.45 32.36 -1.71
N GLU A 166 23.43 33.16 -0.64
CA GLU A 166 23.68 32.70 0.73
C GLU A 166 22.63 31.66 1.16
N THR A 167 21.37 31.87 0.77
CA THR A 167 20.29 30.91 1.04
C THR A 167 20.54 29.61 0.29
N TYR A 168 20.81 29.66 -1.02
CA TYR A 168 21.08 28.46 -1.81
C TYR A 168 22.33 27.71 -1.34
N GLN A 169 23.34 28.43 -0.84
CA GLN A 169 24.57 27.83 -0.34
C GLN A 169 24.39 27.01 0.95
N SER A 170 23.49 27.45 1.84
CA SER A 170 23.33 26.90 3.19
C SER A 170 22.24 25.81 3.31
N ILE A 171 21.22 25.86 2.47
CA ILE A 171 20.06 24.96 2.55
C ILE A 171 20.39 23.51 2.18
N ASP A 172 19.68 22.57 2.80
CA ASP A 172 19.76 21.14 2.47
C ASP A 172 19.06 20.83 1.15
N ARG A 173 19.77 20.17 0.24
CA ARG A 173 19.19 19.63 -0.99
C ARG A 173 18.59 18.23 -0.73
N LYS A 174 17.49 18.19 0.03
CA LYS A 174 16.76 16.95 0.34
C LYS A 174 16.20 16.28 -0.93
N GLY A 175 16.23 14.95 -0.99
CA GLY A 175 15.86 14.16 -2.17
C GLY A 175 16.93 14.11 -3.27
N ARG A 176 18.18 14.43 -2.90
CA ARG A 176 19.43 14.16 -3.65
C ARG A 176 20.57 13.76 -2.69
N THR A 177 20.23 13.34 -1.47
CA THR A 177 21.15 12.94 -0.39
C THR A 177 21.21 11.42 -0.27
N ASN A 178 22.39 10.86 -0.07
CA ASN A 178 22.52 9.47 0.37
C ASN A 178 22.05 9.41 1.84
N ASN A 179 20.90 8.81 2.11
CA ASN A 179 20.36 8.74 3.48
C ASN A 179 21.04 7.71 4.40
N ASN A 180 22.03 6.94 3.94
CA ASN A 180 22.56 5.80 4.72
C ASN A 180 24.00 5.91 5.21
N GLU A 181 24.67 7.07 5.08
CA GLU A 181 25.96 7.27 5.74
C GLU A 181 26.06 8.72 6.22
N THR A 182 26.25 8.92 7.52
CA THR A 182 26.55 10.21 8.15
C THR A 182 27.86 10.84 7.67
N ASP A 183 28.58 10.16 6.76
CA ASP A 183 29.89 10.56 6.23
C ASP A 183 29.99 10.40 4.70
N GLY A 184 28.85 10.38 3.98
CA GLY A 184 28.82 10.32 2.51
C GLY A 184 28.83 11.72 1.86
N PRO A 185 29.58 11.95 0.76
CA PRO A 185 29.64 13.26 0.11
C PRO A 185 28.25 13.68 -0.42
N GLN A 186 27.74 14.82 0.05
CA GLN A 186 26.65 15.49 -0.65
C GLN A 186 27.13 15.81 -2.07
N ARG A 187 26.46 15.29 -3.11
CA ARG A 187 26.88 15.44 -4.52
C ARG A 187 27.16 16.89 -4.94
N ILE A 188 26.45 17.84 -4.35
CA ILE A 188 26.86 19.25 -4.33
C ILE A 188 26.94 19.72 -2.89
N LEU A 189 28.17 19.74 -2.37
CA LEU A 189 28.49 20.24 -1.04
C LEU A 189 27.87 21.63 -0.80
N LYS A 190 27.34 21.84 0.41
CA LYS A 190 26.95 23.17 0.89
C LYS A 190 28.14 24.12 0.86
N ASN A 191 27.89 25.40 0.67
CA ASN A 191 28.91 26.45 0.64
C ASN A 191 30.04 26.18 -0.39
N SER A 192 29.77 25.39 -1.44
CA SER A 192 30.78 25.00 -2.43
C SER A 192 30.85 25.96 -3.61
N ILE A 193 31.98 25.92 -4.30
CA ILE A 193 32.15 26.64 -5.57
C ILE A 193 31.20 26.12 -6.65
N ASN A 194 30.84 24.82 -6.60
CA ASN A 194 29.85 24.23 -7.51
C ASN A 194 28.47 24.87 -7.36
N ARG A 195 27.98 25.09 -6.12
CA ARG A 195 26.72 25.82 -5.92
C ARG A 195 26.84 27.26 -6.40
N ARG A 196 27.96 27.94 -6.16
CA ARG A 196 28.18 29.30 -6.69
C ARG A 196 28.11 29.32 -8.21
N ALA A 197 28.79 28.40 -8.88
CA ALA A 197 28.82 28.28 -10.33
C ALA A 197 27.42 28.00 -10.91
N ILE A 198 26.65 27.07 -10.32
CA ILE A 198 25.26 26.79 -10.72
C ILE A 198 24.37 28.03 -10.57
N TYR A 199 24.50 28.75 -9.45
CA TYR A 199 23.68 29.92 -9.20
C TYR A 199 24.02 31.09 -10.13
N GLU A 200 25.30 31.34 -10.38
CA GLU A 200 25.74 32.33 -11.39
C GLU A 200 25.29 31.94 -12.79
N LEU A 201 25.35 30.65 -13.14
CA LEU A 201 24.84 30.13 -14.40
C LEU A 201 23.33 30.37 -14.54
N MET A 202 22.56 30.15 -13.48
CA MET A 202 21.12 30.45 -13.45
C MET A 202 20.87 31.95 -13.70
N ILE A 203 21.64 32.84 -13.06
CA ILE A 203 21.52 34.28 -13.27
C ILE A 203 21.77 34.64 -14.74
N GLU A 204 22.82 34.10 -15.35
CA GLU A 204 23.16 34.38 -16.74
C GLU A 204 22.12 33.81 -17.71
N TYR A 205 21.63 32.60 -17.44
CA TYR A 205 20.51 32.00 -18.15
C TYR A 205 19.27 32.90 -18.14
N GLU A 206 18.89 33.44 -16.97
CA GLU A 206 17.76 34.37 -16.85
C GLU A 206 18.00 35.70 -17.58
N LYS A 207 19.23 36.24 -17.57
CA LYS A 207 19.58 37.45 -18.34
C LYS A 207 19.43 37.23 -19.84
N LEU A 208 19.90 36.09 -20.35
CA LEU A 208 19.76 35.75 -21.78
C LEU A 208 18.29 35.59 -22.17
N MET A 209 17.48 34.94 -21.32
CA MET A 209 16.03 34.87 -21.53
C MET A 209 15.40 36.28 -21.54
N GLU A 210 15.76 37.14 -20.60
CA GLU A 210 15.23 38.51 -20.52
C GLU A 210 15.57 39.36 -21.75
N LYS A 211 16.79 39.19 -22.30
CA LYS A 211 17.26 39.85 -23.52
C LYS A 211 16.48 39.39 -24.76
N GLU A 212 16.17 38.10 -24.86
CA GLU A 212 15.36 37.53 -25.95
C GLU A 212 13.84 37.72 -25.71
N GLY A 213 13.42 38.35 -24.61
CA GLY A 213 12.00 38.56 -24.28
C GLY A 213 11.27 37.25 -23.94
N LEU A 214 12.00 36.28 -23.39
CA LEU A 214 11.50 34.95 -23.05
C LEU A 214 11.24 34.80 -21.54
N THR A 215 10.35 33.88 -21.20
CA THR A 215 10.07 33.47 -19.82
C THR A 215 9.70 32.00 -19.77
N ASP A 216 10.05 31.31 -18.68
CA ASP A 216 9.39 30.06 -18.32
C ASP A 216 8.31 30.28 -17.26
N PHE A 217 7.56 29.22 -16.95
CA PHE A 217 6.47 29.24 -15.97
C PHE A 217 6.95 29.54 -14.55
N LYS A 218 8.19 29.17 -14.19
CA LYS A 218 8.73 29.37 -12.84
C LYS A 218 9.10 30.82 -12.64
N THR A 219 9.79 31.43 -13.60
CA THR A 219 10.13 32.86 -13.60
C THR A 219 8.85 33.71 -13.70
N MET A 220 7.86 33.28 -14.48
CA MET A 220 6.54 33.90 -14.55
C MET A 220 5.89 34.01 -13.15
N ALA A 221 5.83 32.90 -12.41
CA ALA A 221 5.26 32.87 -11.07
C ALA A 221 6.02 33.80 -10.10
N ILE A 222 7.35 33.82 -10.16
CA ILE A 222 8.17 34.74 -9.32
C ILE A 222 7.86 36.21 -9.65
N ARG A 223 7.77 36.57 -10.94
CA ARG A 223 7.42 37.93 -11.37
C ARG A 223 6.04 38.35 -10.88
N VAL A 224 5.05 37.47 -11.01
CA VAL A 224 3.69 37.68 -10.47
C VAL A 224 3.74 37.92 -8.96
N LEU A 225 4.40 37.03 -8.21
CA LEU A 225 4.51 37.17 -6.76
C LEU A 225 5.15 38.50 -6.34
N LYS A 226 6.23 38.91 -7.02
CA LYS A 226 6.87 40.21 -6.79
C LYS A 226 5.91 41.37 -7.10
N GLY A 227 5.18 41.29 -8.20
CA GLY A 227 4.18 42.28 -8.57
C GLY A 227 3.06 42.42 -7.52
N LEU A 228 2.55 41.31 -7.00
CA LEU A 228 1.52 41.29 -5.94
C LEU A 228 2.05 41.91 -4.65
N LYS A 229 3.22 41.48 -4.17
CA LYS A 229 3.82 41.97 -2.91
C LYS A 229 4.18 43.45 -2.94
N CYS A 230 4.54 43.98 -4.11
CA CYS A 230 4.80 45.40 -4.30
C CYS A 230 3.54 46.22 -4.61
N ASN A 231 2.34 45.64 -4.55
CA ASN A 231 1.07 46.26 -4.96
C ASN A 231 1.07 46.85 -6.38
N LYS A 232 1.92 46.31 -7.27
CA LYS A 232 2.05 46.73 -8.68
C LYS A 232 1.00 46.10 -9.57
N ILE A 233 0.52 44.91 -9.20
CA ILE A 233 -0.64 44.27 -9.84
C ILE A 233 -1.74 44.07 -8.82
N LYS A 234 -2.97 44.42 -9.20
CA LYS A 234 -4.16 44.20 -8.39
C LYS A 234 -4.66 42.77 -8.60
N CYS A 235 -5.20 42.19 -7.54
CA CYS A 235 -5.85 40.88 -7.58
C CYS A 235 -7.15 40.91 -6.81
N GLU A 236 -8.08 40.07 -7.23
CA GLU A 236 -9.30 39.77 -6.47
C GLU A 236 -8.91 38.98 -5.21
N LYS A 237 -9.50 39.34 -4.07
CA LYS A 237 -9.23 38.70 -2.77
C LYS A 237 -10.40 37.79 -2.40
N TYR A 238 -10.11 36.61 -1.87
CA TYR A 238 -11.12 35.62 -1.51
C TYR A 238 -11.07 35.33 0.00
N PRO A 239 -12.19 35.43 0.74
CA PRO A 239 -12.24 35.00 2.13
C PRO A 239 -11.98 33.50 2.29
N HIS A 240 -12.42 32.70 1.33
CA HIS A 240 -12.22 31.25 1.36
C HIS A 240 -11.48 30.77 0.12
N ILE A 241 -10.40 30.01 0.35
CA ILE A 241 -9.66 29.32 -0.71
C ILE A 241 -9.61 27.83 -0.36
N LEU A 242 -10.10 26.98 -1.25
CA LEU A 242 -9.97 25.53 -1.14
C LEU A 242 -8.96 25.06 -2.18
N ILE A 243 -7.98 24.26 -1.75
CA ILE A 243 -6.86 23.84 -2.58
C ILE A 243 -6.81 22.32 -2.59
N ASP A 244 -7.23 21.72 -3.72
CA ASP A 244 -7.06 20.29 -3.94
C ASP A 244 -5.65 19.95 -4.43
N GLU A 245 -5.19 18.74 -4.13
CA GLU A 245 -3.84 18.23 -4.48
C GLU A 245 -2.71 19.19 -4.05
N SER A 246 -2.88 19.83 -2.88
CA SER A 246 -1.96 20.87 -2.38
C SER A 246 -0.51 20.38 -2.18
N GLN A 247 -0.31 19.07 -2.09
CA GLN A 247 1.01 18.44 -2.05
C GLN A 247 1.78 18.48 -3.36
N ASP A 248 1.22 18.97 -4.45
CA ASP A 248 1.96 19.18 -5.71
C ASP A 248 2.42 20.63 -5.90
N LEU A 249 1.98 21.55 -5.04
CA LEU A 249 2.24 22.97 -5.21
C LEU A 249 3.65 23.37 -4.76
N THR A 250 4.24 24.27 -5.55
CA THR A 250 5.52 24.91 -5.22
C THR A 250 5.33 25.99 -4.16
N ARG A 251 6.42 26.39 -3.48
CA ARG A 251 6.38 27.49 -2.51
C ARG A 251 5.87 28.79 -3.14
N VAL A 252 6.34 29.12 -4.33
CA VAL A 252 5.93 30.35 -5.04
C VAL A 252 4.43 30.33 -5.32
N GLN A 253 3.87 29.20 -5.77
CA GLN A 253 2.43 29.05 -5.98
C GLN A 253 1.64 29.22 -4.67
N LEU A 254 2.10 28.60 -3.58
CA LEU A 254 1.47 28.73 -2.26
C LEU A 254 1.49 30.18 -1.74
N GLU A 255 2.61 30.89 -1.90
CA GLU A 255 2.70 32.31 -1.55
C GLU A 255 1.77 33.18 -2.41
N ILE A 256 1.62 32.89 -3.71
CA ILE A 256 0.66 33.60 -4.57
C ILE A 256 -0.79 33.37 -4.09
N LEU A 257 -1.14 32.14 -3.73
CA LEU A 257 -2.48 31.84 -3.18
C LEU A 257 -2.72 32.55 -1.85
N TYR A 258 -1.68 32.70 -1.02
CA TYR A 258 -1.76 33.52 0.19
C TYR A 258 -1.98 35.00 -0.13
N GLU A 259 -1.35 35.53 -1.17
CA GLU A 259 -1.64 36.90 -1.62
C GLU A 259 -3.07 37.06 -2.16
N LEU A 260 -3.74 35.99 -2.63
CA LEU A 260 -5.15 36.04 -3.01
C LEU A 260 -6.11 35.91 -1.81
N TYR A 261 -5.60 35.52 -0.65
CA TYR A 261 -6.39 35.28 0.54
C TYR A 261 -6.75 36.56 1.28
N ASN A 262 -8.04 36.73 1.59
CA ASN A 262 -8.54 37.87 2.36
C ASN A 262 -8.43 37.62 3.87
N HIS A 263 -7.23 37.71 4.43
CA HIS A 263 -6.98 37.50 5.87
C HIS A 263 -7.62 38.56 6.80
N ARG A 264 -8.26 39.62 6.29
CA ARG A 264 -8.87 40.68 7.11
C ARG A 264 -10.23 40.29 7.69
N LYS A 265 -10.90 39.31 7.10
CA LYS A 265 -12.21 38.83 7.57
C LYS A 265 -12.01 37.71 8.60
N ILE A 266 -12.73 37.80 9.72
CA ILE A 266 -12.59 36.86 10.86
C ILE A 266 -12.97 35.43 10.46
N TYR A 267 -13.90 35.28 9.52
CA TYR A 267 -14.36 33.99 9.01
C TYR A 267 -13.51 33.44 7.88
N SER A 268 -12.46 34.13 7.43
CA SER A 268 -11.66 33.66 6.30
C SER A 268 -10.93 32.34 6.61
N SER A 269 -10.79 31.51 5.57
CA SER A 269 -10.05 30.25 5.69
C SER A 269 -9.36 29.81 4.41
N ILE A 270 -8.24 29.10 4.58
CA ILE A 270 -7.63 28.31 3.50
C ILE A 270 -7.71 26.83 3.87
N VAL A 271 -8.34 26.02 3.02
CA VAL A 271 -8.45 24.58 3.21
C VAL A 271 -7.52 23.88 2.24
N PHE A 272 -6.49 23.22 2.78
CA PHE A 272 -5.56 22.42 2.03
C PHE A 272 -6.01 20.96 2.06
N VAL A 273 -6.13 20.36 0.89
CA VAL A 273 -6.40 18.93 0.74
C VAL A 273 -5.13 18.28 0.22
N ALA A 274 -4.64 17.26 0.92
CA ALA A 274 -3.34 16.65 0.60
C ALA A 274 -3.32 15.12 0.72
N ASP A 275 -2.55 14.49 -0.17
CA ASP A 275 -2.14 13.08 -0.09
C ASP A 275 -0.66 12.96 -0.44
N THR A 276 0.22 13.04 0.56
CA THR A 276 1.67 13.06 0.32
C THR A 276 2.20 11.78 -0.31
N ALA A 277 1.52 10.63 -0.17
CA ALA A 277 1.86 9.40 -0.87
C ALA A 277 1.65 9.52 -2.39
N GLN A 278 0.82 10.48 -2.85
CA GLN A 278 0.61 10.79 -4.26
C GLN A 278 1.42 12.01 -4.76
N SER A 279 2.37 12.54 -3.98
CA SER A 279 3.25 13.62 -4.43
C SER A 279 4.28 13.08 -5.43
N ILE A 280 4.01 13.27 -6.72
CA ILE A 280 4.85 12.78 -7.83
C ILE A 280 5.71 13.90 -8.45
N TYR A 281 5.55 15.16 -8.02
CA TYR A 281 6.27 16.29 -8.58
C TYR A 281 7.49 16.68 -7.72
N PRO A 282 8.71 16.64 -8.27
CA PRO A 282 9.95 16.81 -7.49
C PRO A 282 10.16 18.24 -6.94
N HIS A 283 9.47 19.23 -7.50
CA HIS A 283 9.56 20.63 -7.09
C HIS A 283 8.47 21.07 -6.10
N SER A 284 7.65 20.13 -5.62
CA SER A 284 6.64 20.42 -4.60
C SER A 284 7.28 20.82 -3.27
N TRP A 285 6.68 21.79 -2.59
CA TRP A 285 7.12 22.23 -1.28
C TRP A 285 6.94 21.15 -0.20
N LEU A 286 5.79 20.45 -0.21
CA LEU A 286 5.42 19.48 0.83
C LEU A 286 6.20 18.16 0.78
N SER A 287 6.97 17.93 -0.28
CA SER A 287 7.82 16.75 -0.38
C SER A 287 8.93 16.74 0.67
N TYR A 288 9.43 17.91 1.08
CA TYR A 288 10.57 18.03 2.00
C TYR A 288 10.40 19.08 3.11
N ASN A 289 9.36 19.91 3.03
CA ASN A 289 9.08 21.00 3.96
C ASN A 289 7.63 20.94 4.47
N SER A 290 7.32 21.76 5.47
CA SER A 290 5.98 21.86 6.05
C SER A 290 5.25 23.13 5.61
N PHE A 291 3.93 23.14 5.75
CA PHE A 291 3.10 24.34 5.57
C PHE A 291 3.48 25.47 6.55
N LYS A 292 3.86 25.10 7.78
CA LYS A 292 4.22 26.05 8.85
C LYS A 292 5.42 26.92 8.47
N SER A 293 6.40 26.38 7.72
CA SER A 293 7.61 27.13 7.34
C SER A 293 7.37 28.26 6.35
N ILE A 294 6.18 28.33 5.74
CA ILE A 294 5.78 29.40 4.81
C ILE A 294 4.59 30.20 5.33
N GLY A 295 4.31 30.12 6.64
CA GLY A 295 3.31 30.95 7.32
C GLY A 295 1.91 30.33 7.43
N PHE A 296 1.70 29.10 6.94
CA PHE A 296 0.44 28.40 7.13
C PHE A 296 0.47 27.57 8.42
N ASP A 297 0.04 28.17 9.53
CA ASP A 297 -0.17 27.42 10.77
C ASP A 297 -1.47 26.61 10.71
N MET A 298 -1.37 25.30 11.02
CA MET A 298 -2.45 24.33 11.01
C MET A 298 -2.50 23.52 12.32
N SER A 299 -1.78 23.96 13.36
CA SER A 299 -1.76 23.32 14.68
C SER A 299 -3.20 23.10 15.18
N GLY A 300 -3.55 21.87 15.57
CA GLY A 300 -4.90 21.48 16.02
C GLY A 300 -5.99 21.41 14.92
N ARG A 301 -5.67 21.81 13.69
CA ARG A 301 -6.61 21.96 12.56
C ARG A 301 -6.33 21.00 11.40
N ALA A 302 -5.55 19.95 11.66
CA ALA A 302 -5.43 18.82 10.75
C ALA A 302 -6.57 17.81 10.99
N ARG A 303 -7.12 17.27 9.90
CA ARG A 303 -8.15 16.22 9.90
C ARG A 303 -7.67 15.08 9.00
N ILE A 304 -7.84 13.85 9.46
CA ILE A 304 -7.32 12.64 8.81
C ILE A 304 -8.47 11.81 8.27
N LEU A 305 -8.42 11.46 6.99
CA LEU A 305 -9.34 10.54 6.33
C LEU A 305 -8.57 9.26 5.95
N SER A 306 -8.57 8.28 6.85
CA SER A 306 -7.83 7.01 6.73
C SER A 306 -8.55 5.91 5.95
N LYS A 307 -9.89 5.97 5.87
CA LYS A 307 -10.71 4.99 5.15
C LYS A 307 -10.74 5.28 3.65
N ASN A 308 -10.36 4.31 2.81
CA ASN A 308 -10.52 4.37 1.35
C ASN A 308 -11.89 3.79 0.97
N TYR A 309 -12.66 4.51 0.16
CA TYR A 309 -13.99 4.11 -0.32
C TYR A 309 -14.01 3.78 -1.82
N ARG A 310 -12.89 3.97 -2.51
CA ARG A 310 -12.78 3.90 -3.97
C ARG A 310 -12.26 2.54 -4.42
N THR A 311 -11.08 2.17 -3.93
CA THR A 311 -10.32 1.01 -4.40
C THR A 311 -10.53 -0.16 -3.47
N THR A 312 -10.56 -1.39 -4.00
CA THR A 312 -10.70 -2.60 -3.20
C THR A 312 -9.55 -2.77 -2.20
N THR A 313 -9.82 -3.43 -1.08
CA THR A 313 -8.83 -3.79 -0.07
C THR A 313 -7.60 -4.48 -0.67
N GLU A 314 -7.83 -5.36 -1.63
CA GLU A 314 -6.82 -6.21 -2.26
C GLU A 314 -5.87 -5.41 -3.16
N ILE A 315 -6.41 -4.52 -4.01
CA ILE A 315 -5.61 -3.60 -4.85
C ILE A 315 -4.82 -2.63 -3.96
N ALA A 316 -5.49 -2.10 -2.94
CA ALA A 316 -4.88 -1.17 -2.00
C ALA A 316 -3.67 -1.84 -1.30
N ARG A 317 -3.84 -3.04 -0.72
CA ARG A 317 -2.75 -3.80 -0.07
C ARG A 317 -1.56 -4.02 -0.99
N ALA A 318 -1.80 -4.42 -2.25
CA ALA A 318 -0.73 -4.58 -3.23
C ALA A 318 0.02 -3.26 -3.47
N ALA A 319 -0.70 -2.17 -3.73
CA ALA A 319 -0.10 -0.86 -3.96
C ALA A 319 0.68 -0.34 -2.74
N TYR A 320 0.17 -0.58 -1.52
CA TYR A 320 0.87 -0.18 -0.30
C TYR A 320 2.15 -0.97 -0.06
N SER A 321 2.17 -2.28 -0.36
CA SER A 321 3.38 -3.09 -0.22
C SER A 321 4.53 -2.58 -1.10
N LEU A 322 4.22 -1.96 -2.25
CA LEU A 322 5.21 -1.27 -3.08
C LEU A 322 5.80 -0.05 -2.36
N ILE A 323 4.96 0.80 -1.75
CA ILE A 323 5.37 2.07 -1.12
C ILE A 323 6.04 1.88 0.23
N GLU A 324 5.73 0.82 0.96
CA GLU A 324 6.32 0.53 2.27
C GLU A 324 7.85 0.41 2.21
N ASN A 325 8.39 -0.01 1.06
CA ASN A 325 9.82 -0.09 0.80
C ASN A 325 10.48 1.29 0.54
N ASP A 326 9.72 2.39 0.54
CA ASP A 326 10.24 3.74 0.29
C ASP A 326 10.34 4.56 1.58
N GLU A 327 11.54 4.60 2.16
CA GLU A 327 11.84 5.36 3.37
C GLU A 327 11.51 6.86 3.24
N ASN A 328 11.62 7.46 2.05
CA ASN A 328 11.26 8.87 1.84
C ASN A 328 9.76 9.13 1.98
N VAL A 329 8.93 8.09 1.82
CA VAL A 329 7.48 8.17 1.99
C VAL A 329 7.08 7.83 3.41
N THR A 330 7.57 6.71 3.94
CA THR A 330 7.18 6.22 5.28
C THR A 330 7.65 7.14 6.40
N SER A 331 8.79 7.83 6.23
CA SER A 331 9.30 8.84 7.18
C SER A 331 8.60 10.21 7.09
N ASN A 332 7.72 10.43 6.09
CA ASN A 332 7.07 11.72 5.91
C ASN A 332 5.98 11.95 6.99
N ILE A 333 6.07 13.05 7.74
CA ILE A 333 5.13 13.43 8.81
C ILE A 333 3.66 13.48 8.35
N ASN A 334 3.42 13.75 7.07
CA ASN A 334 2.09 13.82 6.50
C ASN A 334 1.58 12.49 5.91
N TYR A 335 2.40 11.44 5.94
CA TYR A 335 1.99 10.09 5.52
C TYR A 335 0.89 9.56 6.44
N VAL A 336 -0.08 8.87 5.84
CA VAL A 336 -1.20 8.25 6.56
C VAL A 336 -1.24 6.79 6.16
N LYS A 337 -1.06 5.89 7.14
CA LYS A 337 -1.22 4.46 6.91
C LYS A 337 -2.71 4.17 6.67
N PRO A 338 -3.08 3.41 5.62
CA PRO A 338 -4.46 3.01 5.37
C PRO A 338 -5.04 2.21 6.53
N SER A 339 -6.30 2.50 6.90
CA SER A 339 -7.08 1.61 7.76
C SER A 339 -7.77 0.52 6.94
N VAL A 340 -8.16 -0.59 7.57
CA VAL A 340 -8.90 -1.69 6.93
C VAL A 340 -10.15 -1.15 6.24
N ILE A 341 -10.36 -1.61 5.00
CA ILE A 341 -11.35 -1.13 4.03
C ILE A 341 -12.57 -2.07 4.05
N ASP A 342 -13.78 -1.54 3.89
CA ASP A 342 -15.02 -2.33 3.84
C ASP A 342 -15.31 -2.91 2.43
N ARG A 343 -14.70 -2.36 1.37
CA ARG A 343 -14.87 -2.77 -0.03
C ARG A 343 -13.84 -3.83 -0.45
N HIS A 344 -14.31 -5.07 -0.63
CA HIS A 344 -13.49 -6.19 -1.12
C HIS A 344 -13.68 -6.44 -2.61
N GLY A 345 -12.65 -7.01 -3.25
CA GLY A 345 -12.69 -7.48 -4.63
C GLY A 345 -11.52 -8.42 -4.94
N LYS A 346 -11.09 -8.47 -6.20
CA LYS A 346 -9.98 -9.33 -6.62
C LYS A 346 -8.62 -8.70 -6.33
N TYR A 347 -7.63 -9.55 -6.03
CA TYR A 347 -6.23 -9.15 -6.03
C TYR A 347 -5.78 -8.76 -7.45
N PRO A 348 -4.85 -7.78 -7.58
CA PRO A 348 -4.28 -7.44 -8.88
C PRO A 348 -3.66 -8.65 -9.58
N LEU A 349 -3.86 -8.76 -10.88
CA LEU A 349 -3.23 -9.78 -11.71
C LEU A 349 -1.89 -9.26 -12.21
N TYR A 350 -0.81 -10.04 -12.06
CA TYR A 350 0.45 -9.74 -12.73
C TYR A 350 0.84 -10.84 -13.71
N ARG A 351 1.14 -10.48 -14.96
CA ARG A 351 1.59 -11.42 -15.99
C ARG A 351 2.82 -10.94 -16.75
N HIS A 352 3.74 -11.86 -17.00
CA HIS A 352 4.99 -11.62 -17.72
C HIS A 352 4.97 -12.29 -19.11
N PHE A 353 5.44 -11.57 -20.12
CA PHE A 353 5.48 -12.01 -21.52
C PHE A 353 6.89 -11.94 -22.12
N SER A 354 7.17 -12.82 -23.07
CA SER A 354 8.48 -12.82 -23.76
C SER A 354 8.64 -11.66 -24.75
N SER A 355 7.55 -11.01 -25.16
CA SER A 355 7.57 -9.88 -26.10
C SER A 355 6.38 -8.95 -25.88
N GLU A 356 6.52 -7.70 -26.33
CA GLU A 356 5.45 -6.69 -26.29
C GLU A 356 4.22 -7.12 -27.13
N VAL A 357 4.44 -7.81 -28.26
CA VAL A 357 3.35 -8.33 -29.09
C VAL A 357 2.50 -9.35 -28.34
N LYS A 358 3.11 -10.28 -27.60
CA LYS A 358 2.37 -11.27 -26.80
C LYS A 358 1.65 -10.63 -25.62
N GLU A 359 2.25 -9.60 -25.01
CA GLU A 359 1.61 -8.80 -23.96
C GLU A 359 0.33 -8.14 -24.47
N LEU A 360 0.40 -7.45 -25.61
CA LEU A 360 -0.76 -6.77 -26.21
C LEU A 360 -1.80 -7.75 -26.76
N ASP A 361 -1.38 -8.91 -27.29
CA ASP A 361 -2.30 -9.98 -27.70
C ASP A 361 -3.11 -10.51 -26.52
N TYR A 362 -2.44 -10.80 -25.40
CA TYR A 362 -3.10 -11.21 -24.16
C TYR A 362 -4.10 -10.15 -23.67
N ILE A 363 -3.69 -8.88 -23.63
CA ILE A 363 -4.56 -7.78 -23.19
C ILE A 363 -5.78 -7.66 -24.11
N SER A 364 -5.60 -7.77 -25.42
CA SER A 364 -6.70 -7.72 -26.40
C SER A 364 -7.70 -8.86 -26.17
N ASN A 365 -7.19 -10.07 -25.92
CA ASN A 365 -8.01 -11.25 -25.63
C ASN A 365 -8.74 -11.12 -24.29
N GLU A 366 -8.08 -10.62 -23.25
CA GLU A 366 -8.71 -10.37 -21.94
C GLU A 366 -9.82 -9.33 -22.03
N ILE A 367 -9.59 -8.25 -22.79
CA ILE A 367 -10.60 -7.23 -23.04
C ILE A 367 -11.82 -7.88 -23.72
N ASN A 368 -11.63 -8.49 -24.91
CA ASN A 368 -12.66 -9.15 -25.72
C ASN A 368 -13.44 -10.25 -24.97
N ASN A 369 -12.74 -11.16 -24.29
CA ASN A 369 -13.35 -12.40 -23.79
C ASN A 369 -13.94 -12.28 -22.39
N LYS A 370 -13.41 -11.35 -21.57
CA LYS A 370 -13.76 -11.23 -20.16
C LYS A 370 -14.28 -9.86 -19.79
N LEU A 371 -13.55 -8.79 -20.13
CA LEU A 371 -13.90 -7.45 -19.64
C LEU A 371 -15.17 -6.90 -20.30
N TYR A 372 -15.37 -7.07 -21.62
CA TYR A 372 -16.62 -6.63 -22.29
C TYR A 372 -17.89 -7.28 -21.74
N LYS A 373 -17.79 -8.45 -21.10
CA LYS A 373 -18.95 -9.10 -20.50
C LYS A 373 -19.43 -8.39 -19.22
N LYS A 374 -18.59 -7.53 -18.63
CA LYS A 374 -18.83 -6.91 -17.32
C LYS A 374 -18.72 -5.38 -17.32
N PHE A 375 -17.96 -4.81 -18.25
CA PHE A 375 -17.62 -3.39 -18.28
C PHE A 375 -17.74 -2.83 -19.70
N ASN A 376 -18.08 -1.55 -19.82
CA ASN A 376 -18.01 -0.84 -21.11
C ASN A 376 -16.56 -0.47 -21.41
N LEU A 377 -16.24 -0.16 -22.66
CA LEU A 377 -14.87 0.21 -23.03
C LEU A 377 -14.40 1.50 -22.36
N LYS A 378 -15.31 2.47 -22.19
CA LYS A 378 -15.01 3.71 -21.46
C LYS A 378 -14.58 3.50 -20.02
N ASP A 379 -14.92 2.35 -19.42
CA ASP A 379 -14.58 2.00 -18.04
C ASP A 379 -13.18 1.38 -17.91
N VAL A 380 -12.51 1.11 -19.04
CA VAL A 380 -11.19 0.48 -19.12
C VAL A 380 -10.14 1.53 -19.49
N ALA A 381 -9.09 1.62 -18.66
CA ALA A 381 -7.91 2.43 -18.96
C ALA A 381 -6.64 1.59 -19.08
N ILE A 382 -5.87 1.85 -20.14
CA ILE A 382 -4.52 1.34 -20.33
C ILE A 382 -3.51 2.43 -20.01
N ILE A 383 -2.59 2.13 -19.10
CA ILE A 383 -1.59 3.07 -18.60
C ILE A 383 -0.20 2.61 -18.99
N ALA A 384 0.61 3.54 -19.51
CA ALA A 384 2.02 3.29 -19.76
C ALA A 384 2.91 4.46 -19.30
N ARG A 385 4.21 4.18 -19.14
CA ARG A 385 5.18 5.19 -18.71
C ARG A 385 5.55 6.18 -19.82
N LYS A 386 5.69 5.69 -21.06
CA LYS A 386 6.09 6.47 -22.24
C LYS A 386 4.94 6.59 -23.24
N LYS A 387 4.83 7.74 -23.94
CA LYS A 387 3.80 7.94 -24.99
C LYS A 387 3.93 6.93 -26.14
N ALA A 388 5.15 6.53 -26.49
CA ALA A 388 5.39 5.54 -27.55
C ALA A 388 4.66 4.21 -27.30
N GLN A 389 4.67 3.73 -26.06
CA GLN A 389 3.95 2.50 -25.66
C GLN A 389 2.44 2.63 -25.88
N LEU A 390 1.87 3.82 -25.64
CA LEU A 390 0.44 4.06 -25.86
C LEU A 390 0.09 4.08 -27.34
N TYR A 391 0.95 4.65 -28.21
CA TYR A 391 0.73 4.61 -29.66
C TYR A 391 0.78 3.17 -30.20
N ASN A 392 1.74 2.38 -29.73
CA ASN A 392 1.83 0.96 -30.09
C ASN A 392 0.59 0.19 -29.64
N ALA A 393 0.19 0.34 -28.37
CA ALA A 393 -1.00 -0.31 -27.82
C ALA A 393 -2.28 0.12 -28.56
N LYS A 394 -2.46 1.41 -28.87
CA LYS A 394 -3.60 1.90 -29.65
C LYS A 394 -3.69 1.21 -31.00
N ASN A 395 -2.61 1.23 -31.77
CA ASN A 395 -2.61 0.66 -33.12
C ASN A 395 -2.86 -0.85 -33.09
N PHE A 396 -2.35 -1.55 -32.08
CA PHE A 396 -2.56 -2.98 -31.90
C PHE A 396 -4.01 -3.33 -31.50
N LEU A 397 -4.62 -2.55 -30.60
CA LEU A 397 -6.01 -2.77 -30.19
C LEU A 397 -6.97 -2.54 -31.35
N ILE A 398 -6.75 -1.47 -32.13
CA ILE A 398 -7.55 -1.17 -33.32
C ILE A 398 -7.43 -2.29 -34.36
N SER A 399 -6.24 -2.85 -34.56
CA SER A 399 -6.08 -3.98 -35.49
C SER A 399 -6.75 -5.28 -35.00
N ARG A 400 -7.13 -5.36 -33.73
CA ARG A 400 -7.93 -6.43 -33.12
C ARG A 400 -9.41 -6.06 -32.95
N GLY A 401 -9.87 -4.94 -33.53
CA GLY A 401 -11.26 -4.51 -33.50
C GLY A 401 -11.69 -3.89 -32.16
N ILE A 402 -10.75 -3.41 -31.34
CA ILE A 402 -11.03 -2.75 -30.06
C ILE A 402 -10.81 -1.26 -30.22
N ASP A 403 -11.87 -0.47 -30.01
CA ASP A 403 -11.79 0.98 -30.08
C ASP A 403 -10.96 1.54 -28.92
N ALA A 404 -9.98 2.37 -29.28
CA ALA A 404 -8.94 2.85 -28.36
C ALA A 404 -8.55 4.30 -28.69
N GLU A 405 -8.51 5.15 -27.67
CA GLU A 405 -8.12 6.56 -27.82
C GLU A 405 -7.08 7.00 -26.78
N ILE A 406 -6.13 7.84 -27.20
CA ILE A 406 -5.13 8.40 -26.29
C ILE A 406 -5.69 9.70 -25.71
N ILE A 407 -5.79 9.76 -24.38
CA ILE A 407 -6.26 10.95 -23.67
C ILE A 407 -5.08 11.88 -23.37
N ASP A 408 -5.14 13.11 -23.91
CA ASP A 408 -4.21 14.19 -23.55
C ASP A 408 -4.93 15.22 -22.64
N LYS A 409 -4.18 15.84 -21.72
CA LYS A 409 -4.69 16.79 -20.70
C LYS A 409 -5.35 18.04 -21.29
N LYS A 410 -5.13 18.34 -22.58
CA LYS A 410 -5.61 19.58 -23.18
C LYS A 410 -7.13 19.60 -23.35
N ASN A 411 -7.71 18.57 -23.96
CA ASN A 411 -9.16 18.40 -24.19
C ASN A 411 -9.57 16.92 -24.08
N PRO A 412 -9.79 16.39 -22.87
CA PRO A 412 -10.18 15.01 -22.73
C PRO A 412 -11.68 14.84 -23.03
N ASN A 413 -12.02 13.96 -23.98
CA ASN A 413 -13.38 13.44 -24.16
C ASN A 413 -13.43 12.07 -23.47
N PHE A 414 -14.27 11.92 -22.45
CA PHE A 414 -14.43 10.65 -21.72
C PHE A 414 -15.74 9.93 -22.06
N ASP A 415 -16.59 10.54 -22.89
CA ASP A 415 -17.94 10.04 -23.17
C ASP A 415 -17.94 8.98 -24.27
N ASN A 416 -16.94 9.01 -25.16
CA ASN A 416 -16.76 7.99 -26.19
C ASN A 416 -16.64 6.60 -25.56
N ASP A 417 -17.35 5.60 -26.09
CA ASP A 417 -17.21 4.22 -25.62
C ASP A 417 -15.97 3.56 -26.24
N SER A 418 -14.81 3.85 -25.66
CA SER A 418 -13.50 3.38 -26.14
C SER A 418 -12.53 3.21 -24.99
N VAL A 419 -11.55 2.32 -25.15
CA VAL A 419 -10.48 2.13 -24.17
C VAL A 419 -9.66 3.41 -24.06
N LYS A 420 -9.43 3.89 -22.83
CA LYS A 420 -8.69 5.13 -22.57
C LYS A 420 -7.21 4.85 -22.37
N LEU A 421 -6.36 5.34 -23.26
CA LEU A 421 -4.91 5.20 -23.18
C LEU A 421 -4.28 6.45 -22.58
N ILE A 422 -3.63 6.32 -21.42
CA ILE A 422 -3.20 7.45 -20.60
C ILE A 422 -1.77 7.24 -20.11
N THR A 423 -0.95 8.29 -20.06
CA THR A 423 0.36 8.17 -19.42
C THR A 423 0.22 8.11 -17.90
N MET A 424 1.13 7.43 -17.20
CA MET A 424 1.10 7.36 -15.73
C MET A 424 1.08 8.76 -15.06
N HIS A 425 1.67 9.79 -15.69
CA HIS A 425 1.63 11.17 -15.18
C HIS A 425 0.28 11.86 -15.38
N SER A 426 -0.52 11.37 -16.33
CA SER A 426 -1.78 11.98 -16.72
C SER A 426 -2.99 11.32 -16.09
N ILE A 427 -2.82 10.12 -15.53
CA ILE A 427 -3.92 9.46 -14.79
C ILE A 427 -4.17 10.07 -13.41
N LYS A 428 -3.25 10.87 -12.87
CA LYS A 428 -3.48 11.53 -11.58
C LYS A 428 -4.76 12.39 -11.66
N GLY A 429 -5.71 12.10 -10.78
CA GLY A 429 -7.03 12.74 -10.74
C GLY A 429 -8.11 12.07 -11.61
N LEU A 430 -7.79 10.95 -12.28
CA LEU A 430 -8.74 10.11 -13.02
C LEU A 430 -8.97 8.79 -12.27
N GLU A 431 -10.02 8.06 -12.61
CA GLU A 431 -10.37 6.77 -12.00
C GLU A 431 -11.13 5.91 -13.00
N PHE A 432 -10.88 4.60 -12.98
CA PHE A 432 -11.49 3.64 -13.91
C PHE A 432 -11.89 2.38 -13.16
N ASN A 433 -12.95 1.69 -13.62
CA ASN A 433 -13.32 0.40 -13.02
C ASN A 433 -12.23 -0.63 -13.25
N VAL A 434 -11.64 -0.60 -14.45
CA VAL A 434 -10.52 -1.47 -14.85
C VAL A 434 -9.31 -0.62 -15.24
N VAL A 435 -8.16 -0.93 -14.64
CA VAL A 435 -6.87 -0.35 -15.01
C VAL A 435 -5.91 -1.45 -15.43
N ILE A 436 -5.25 -1.26 -16.58
CA ILE A 436 -4.22 -2.14 -17.11
C ILE A 436 -2.93 -1.34 -17.24
N ILE A 437 -1.92 -1.65 -16.43
CA ILE A 437 -0.62 -1.00 -16.47
C ILE A 437 0.35 -1.86 -17.28
N ILE A 438 0.75 -1.36 -18.45
CA ILE A 438 1.53 -2.12 -19.44
C ILE A 438 3.01 -1.75 -19.46
N GLY A 439 3.83 -2.69 -19.93
CA GLY A 439 5.25 -2.51 -20.17
C GLY A 439 6.03 -2.12 -18.93
N LEU A 440 5.71 -2.73 -17.78
CA LEU A 440 6.44 -2.63 -16.52
C LEU A 440 7.78 -3.35 -16.61
N ASN A 441 8.67 -2.83 -17.46
CA ASN A 441 9.93 -3.47 -17.84
C ASN A 441 11.11 -2.64 -17.32
N LYS A 442 12.28 -3.27 -17.12
CA LYS A 442 13.51 -2.62 -16.63
C LYS A 442 13.92 -1.36 -17.40
N ASP A 443 13.63 -1.29 -18.70
CA ASP A 443 14.00 -0.16 -19.56
C ASP A 443 12.93 0.93 -19.68
N ASN A 444 11.74 0.68 -19.10
CA ASN A 444 10.64 1.63 -19.07
C ASN A 444 10.45 2.26 -17.70
N ILE A 445 10.52 1.46 -16.63
CA ILE A 445 10.31 1.92 -15.26
C ILE A 445 11.18 1.11 -14.28
N PRO A 446 11.98 1.74 -13.41
CA PRO A 446 12.30 3.17 -13.40
C PRO A 446 13.08 3.61 -14.64
N ILE A 447 12.95 4.88 -15.05
CA ILE A 447 13.79 5.44 -16.10
C ILE A 447 15.24 5.49 -15.62
N LYS A 448 16.16 4.91 -16.41
CA LYS A 448 17.59 5.10 -16.23
C LYS A 448 17.97 6.52 -16.64
N VAL A 449 18.64 7.26 -15.76
CA VAL A 449 19.17 8.58 -16.11
C VAL A 449 20.66 8.45 -16.45
N GLN A 450 21.08 9.14 -17.51
CA GLN A 450 22.49 9.29 -17.87
C GLN A 450 23.09 10.48 -17.09
N GLY A 451 24.27 10.29 -16.51
CA GLY A 451 25.04 11.33 -15.82
C GLY A 451 25.31 11.03 -14.33
N GLU A 452 26.55 11.25 -13.88
CA GLU A 452 27.02 10.94 -12.52
C GLU A 452 26.29 11.75 -11.43
N LEU A 453 25.70 12.90 -11.78
CA LEU A 453 25.09 13.84 -10.84
C LEU A 453 23.62 13.51 -10.48
N GLN A 454 22.93 12.61 -11.19
CA GLN A 454 21.55 12.19 -10.86
C GLN A 454 21.48 10.91 -10.02
N ASN A 455 20.79 10.93 -8.88
CA ASN A 455 20.76 9.80 -7.94
C ASN A 455 19.68 8.80 -8.37
N ASN A 456 20.09 7.58 -8.70
CA ASN A 456 19.16 6.52 -9.07
C ASN A 456 18.10 6.27 -7.98
N LYS A 457 18.45 6.38 -6.69
CA LYS A 457 17.48 6.16 -5.58
C LYS A 457 16.34 7.18 -5.57
N ASP A 458 16.60 8.45 -5.86
CA ASP A 458 15.58 9.49 -5.85
C ASP A 458 14.66 9.39 -7.06
N VAL A 459 15.23 9.11 -8.23
CA VAL A 459 14.47 8.81 -9.46
C VAL A 459 13.59 7.59 -9.23
N GLU A 460 14.12 6.55 -8.59
CA GLU A 460 13.37 5.36 -8.22
C GLU A 460 12.23 5.67 -7.25
N SER A 461 12.43 6.52 -6.24
CA SER A 461 11.36 6.94 -5.34
C SER A 461 10.22 7.63 -6.10
N VAL A 462 10.54 8.53 -7.03
CA VAL A 462 9.54 9.21 -7.86
C VAL A 462 8.80 8.22 -8.78
N GLU A 463 9.53 7.33 -9.45
CA GLU A 463 8.95 6.33 -10.36
C GLU A 463 8.11 5.28 -9.60
N ARG A 464 8.48 4.94 -8.35
CA ARG A 464 7.71 4.08 -7.47
C ARG A 464 6.38 4.72 -7.07
N LYS A 465 6.40 6.00 -6.68
CA LYS A 465 5.18 6.79 -6.41
C LYS A 465 4.29 6.87 -7.65
N LEU A 466 4.90 6.99 -8.83
CA LEU A 466 4.17 7.03 -10.08
C LEU A 466 3.42 5.71 -10.35
N LEU A 467 4.07 4.56 -10.11
CA LEU A 467 3.42 3.25 -10.20
C LEU A 467 2.31 3.08 -9.16
N TYR A 468 2.57 3.44 -7.90
CA TYR A 468 1.54 3.45 -6.83
C TYR A 468 0.33 4.31 -7.20
N VAL A 469 0.57 5.51 -7.73
CA VAL A 469 -0.48 6.39 -8.21
C VAL A 469 -1.26 5.74 -9.34
N GLY A 470 -0.62 5.01 -10.26
CA GLY A 470 -1.32 4.26 -11.31
C GLY A 470 -2.18 3.12 -10.76
N MET A 471 -1.64 2.32 -9.83
CA MET A 471 -2.34 1.18 -9.22
C MET A 471 -3.62 1.63 -8.48
N THR A 472 -3.54 2.74 -7.75
CA THR A 472 -4.64 3.28 -6.94
C THR A 472 -5.73 4.02 -7.74
N ARG A 473 -5.67 3.97 -9.08
CA ARG A 473 -6.71 4.51 -9.99
C ARG A 473 -7.74 3.45 -10.38
N ALA A 474 -7.42 2.19 -10.14
CA ALA A 474 -8.34 1.08 -10.30
C ALA A 474 -9.39 1.11 -9.18
N LYS A 475 -10.67 1.03 -9.54
CA LYS A 475 -11.77 0.86 -8.58
C LYS A 475 -12.02 -0.61 -8.29
N GLU A 476 -11.94 -1.49 -9.29
CA GLU A 476 -12.37 -2.89 -9.18
C GLU A 476 -11.33 -3.90 -9.64
N VAL A 477 -10.71 -3.68 -10.80
CA VAL A 477 -9.77 -4.63 -11.40
C VAL A 477 -8.47 -3.93 -11.80
N LEU A 478 -7.34 -4.53 -11.43
CA LEU A 478 -6.01 -4.05 -11.77
C LEU A 478 -5.20 -5.16 -12.44
N TYR A 479 -4.73 -4.89 -13.66
CA TYR A 479 -3.75 -5.71 -14.36
C TYR A 479 -2.40 -5.01 -14.37
N LEU A 480 -1.34 -5.75 -14.09
CA LEU A 480 0.05 -5.34 -14.20
C LEU A 480 0.74 -6.26 -15.20
N THR A 481 1.26 -5.71 -16.29
CA THR A 481 1.93 -6.53 -17.31
C THR A 481 3.34 -6.03 -17.59
N SER A 482 4.21 -6.98 -17.89
CA SER A 482 5.57 -6.70 -18.33
C SER A 482 5.96 -7.63 -19.46
N SER A 483 6.78 -7.11 -20.36
CA SER A 483 7.44 -7.83 -21.45
C SER A 483 8.96 -7.83 -21.27
N TYR A 484 9.63 -8.83 -21.82
CA TYR A 484 11.10 -8.96 -21.79
C TYR A 484 11.67 -9.15 -20.37
N LEU A 485 12.23 -8.11 -19.76
CA LEU A 485 12.80 -8.16 -18.42
C LEU A 485 11.94 -7.28 -17.49
N PRO A 486 11.27 -7.87 -16.48
CA PRO A 486 10.42 -7.12 -15.56
C PRO A 486 11.12 -5.96 -14.87
N SER A 487 10.34 -4.93 -14.56
CA SER A 487 10.76 -3.86 -13.65
C SER A 487 11.06 -4.44 -12.27
N LYS A 488 12.11 -3.91 -11.63
CA LYS A 488 12.42 -4.24 -10.23
C LYS A 488 11.25 -3.97 -9.28
N PHE A 489 10.39 -3.01 -9.58
CA PHE A 489 9.23 -2.68 -8.75
C PHE A 489 8.21 -3.82 -8.67
N ILE A 490 8.19 -4.74 -9.65
CA ILE A 490 7.35 -5.94 -9.56
C ILE A 490 7.80 -6.84 -8.40
N ALA A 491 9.12 -6.96 -8.17
CA ALA A 491 9.66 -7.75 -7.07
C ALA A 491 9.49 -7.05 -5.71
N GLU A 492 9.30 -5.73 -5.70
CA GLU A 492 9.03 -4.94 -4.49
C GLU A 492 7.55 -5.04 -4.05
N ILE A 493 6.63 -5.43 -4.94
CA ILE A 493 5.24 -5.71 -4.55
C ILE A 493 5.20 -7.08 -3.87
N ASN A 494 4.54 -7.16 -2.71
CA ASN A 494 4.42 -8.43 -1.99
C ASN A 494 3.66 -9.44 -2.87
N PRO A 495 4.27 -10.59 -3.23
CA PRO A 495 3.66 -11.58 -4.12
C PRO A 495 2.36 -12.18 -3.56
N ALA A 496 2.18 -12.16 -2.22
CA ALA A 496 0.94 -12.57 -1.58
C ALA A 496 -0.26 -11.66 -1.92
N TYR A 497 -0.03 -10.52 -2.58
CA TYR A 497 -1.07 -9.61 -3.05
C TYR A 497 -1.18 -9.56 -4.58
N LEU A 498 -0.55 -10.48 -5.31
CA LEU A 498 -0.64 -10.59 -6.76
C LEU A 498 -1.16 -11.97 -7.16
N LEU A 499 -2.14 -12.03 -8.07
CA LEU A 499 -2.61 -13.28 -8.68
C LEU A 499 -1.69 -13.73 -9.81
N LEU A 500 -1.58 -15.05 -9.98
CA LEU A 500 -0.95 -15.69 -11.14
C LEU A 500 -1.87 -15.68 -12.35
N GLU A 501 -3.10 -16.16 -12.17
CA GLU A 501 -4.17 -16.16 -13.16
C GLU A 501 -5.50 -15.79 -12.49
N GLU A 502 -6.40 -15.15 -13.25
CA GLU A 502 -7.63 -14.58 -12.69
C GLU A 502 -8.60 -15.64 -12.16
N ASP A 503 -8.56 -16.84 -12.74
CA ASP A 503 -9.52 -17.92 -12.48
C ASP A 503 -8.98 -19.00 -11.52
N GLN A 504 -7.67 -19.00 -11.25
CA GLN A 504 -6.97 -20.08 -10.55
C GLN A 504 -6.89 -19.90 -9.03
N GLU A 505 -7.35 -18.79 -8.45
CA GLU A 505 -7.28 -18.39 -7.01
C GLU A 505 -5.86 -18.35 -6.38
N PHE A 506 -4.85 -18.95 -7.03
CA PHE A 506 -3.46 -19.02 -6.59
C PHE A 506 -2.74 -17.68 -6.75
N LYS A 507 -2.04 -17.28 -5.70
CA LYS A 507 -1.19 -16.06 -5.67
C LYS A 507 0.17 -16.33 -6.31
N ARG A 508 0.97 -15.31 -6.62
CA ARG A 508 2.34 -15.54 -7.11
C ARG A 508 3.18 -16.28 -6.07
N VAL A 509 4.08 -17.14 -6.57
CA VAL A 509 5.08 -17.83 -5.73
C VAL A 509 5.76 -16.81 -4.84
N ARG A 510 5.68 -17.07 -3.54
CA ARG A 510 6.38 -16.32 -2.50
C ARG A 510 7.44 -17.21 -1.89
N HIS A 511 8.59 -16.63 -1.57
CA HIS A 511 9.58 -17.34 -0.78
C HIS A 511 9.02 -17.59 0.61
N ILE A 512 8.90 -18.86 0.99
CA ILE A 512 8.56 -19.27 2.35
C ILE A 512 9.89 -19.46 3.07
N GLY A 513 10.06 -18.87 4.26
CA GLY A 513 11.28 -19.12 5.04
C GLY A 513 11.40 -20.61 5.37
N ILE A 514 12.62 -21.16 5.32
CA ILE A 514 12.86 -22.61 5.52
C ILE A 514 12.35 -23.08 6.89
N GLU A 515 12.34 -22.20 7.89
CA GLU A 515 11.76 -22.42 9.21
C GLU A 515 10.25 -22.69 9.19
N ASN A 516 9.56 -22.28 8.12
CA ASN A 516 8.14 -22.47 7.91
C ASN A 516 7.81 -23.59 6.91
N TYR A 517 8.83 -24.32 6.42
CA TYR A 517 8.60 -25.46 5.52
C TYR A 517 7.81 -26.55 6.26
N ARG A 518 6.89 -27.19 5.53
CA ARG A 518 6.13 -28.34 5.98
C ARG A 518 6.77 -29.63 5.47
N TYR A 519 6.58 -30.72 6.23
CA TYR A 519 7.08 -32.06 5.90
C TYR A 519 8.61 -32.11 5.70
N THR A 520 9.35 -31.36 6.50
CA THR A 520 10.81 -31.17 6.35
C THR A 520 11.62 -32.46 6.42
N GLU A 521 11.06 -33.50 7.01
CA GLU A 521 11.59 -34.86 7.11
C GLU A 521 11.55 -35.65 5.79
N LYS A 522 10.73 -35.21 4.83
CA LYS A 522 10.59 -35.83 3.49
C LYS A 522 11.34 -35.05 2.39
N ILE A 523 11.95 -33.93 2.73
CA ILE A 523 12.65 -33.07 1.76
C ILE A 523 14.12 -33.49 1.66
N ALA A 524 14.55 -33.87 0.45
CA ALA A 524 15.94 -34.21 0.19
C ALA A 524 16.87 -32.97 0.13
N ASP A 525 16.45 -31.93 -0.58
CA ASP A 525 17.18 -30.65 -0.69
C ASP A 525 16.25 -29.46 -0.43
N LYS A 526 16.36 -28.90 0.77
CA LYS A 526 15.57 -27.75 1.25
C LYS A 526 15.88 -26.44 0.51
N TYR A 527 17.01 -26.38 -0.21
CA TYR A 527 17.44 -25.18 -0.93
C TYR A 527 17.13 -25.25 -2.43
N SER A 528 16.53 -26.34 -2.91
CA SER A 528 16.20 -26.48 -4.31
C SER A 528 15.10 -25.51 -4.73
N ASN A 529 15.21 -24.95 -5.95
CA ASN A 529 14.19 -24.04 -6.49
C ASN A 529 12.82 -24.72 -6.71
N GLU A 530 12.82 -26.04 -6.88
CA GLU A 530 11.62 -26.86 -6.99
C GLU A 530 10.86 -26.93 -5.67
N GLU A 531 11.60 -27.09 -4.56
CA GLU A 531 11.01 -27.15 -3.22
C GLU A 531 10.35 -25.82 -2.84
N ILE A 532 10.89 -24.68 -3.29
CA ILE A 532 10.25 -23.38 -3.11
C ILE A 532 8.84 -23.37 -3.73
N VAL A 533 8.69 -23.92 -4.94
CA VAL A 533 7.39 -24.03 -5.62
C VAL A 533 6.49 -25.03 -4.89
N ARG A 534 7.04 -26.18 -4.47
CA ARG A 534 6.31 -27.23 -3.77
C ARG A 534 5.70 -26.74 -2.45
N GLN A 535 6.51 -26.08 -1.61
CA GLN A 535 6.07 -25.49 -0.35
C GLN A 535 5.04 -24.36 -0.57
N TRP A 536 5.20 -23.58 -1.64
CA TRP A 536 4.22 -22.56 -2.00
C TRP A 536 2.88 -23.18 -2.41
N VAL A 537 2.86 -24.25 -3.22
CA VAL A 537 1.62 -24.95 -3.58
C VAL A 537 0.92 -25.52 -2.35
N ILE A 538 1.67 -26.11 -1.41
CA ILE A 538 1.13 -26.62 -0.13
C ILE A 538 0.42 -25.51 0.65
N ASN A 539 1.03 -24.33 0.74
CA ASN A 539 0.40 -23.18 1.42
C ASN A 539 -0.83 -22.65 0.68
N GLU A 540 -0.84 -22.61 -0.66
CA GLU A 540 -2.03 -22.18 -1.42
C GLU A 540 -3.19 -23.17 -1.29
N LEU A 541 -2.91 -24.48 -1.30
CA LEU A 541 -3.91 -25.53 -1.04
C LEU A 541 -4.59 -25.32 0.33
N ASN A 542 -3.81 -24.92 1.35
CA ASN A 542 -4.32 -24.64 2.69
C ASN A 542 -5.04 -23.28 2.79
N GLU A 543 -4.41 -22.19 2.38
CA GLU A 543 -4.91 -20.81 2.60
C GLU A 543 -5.99 -20.35 1.59
N LYS A 544 -6.15 -21.02 0.45
CA LYS A 544 -7.11 -20.63 -0.61
C LYS A 544 -8.21 -21.66 -0.82
N LEU A 545 -7.82 -22.93 -0.82
CA LEU A 545 -8.71 -24.04 -1.10
C LEU A 545 -9.15 -24.78 0.16
N ASP A 546 -8.77 -24.26 1.34
CA ASP A 546 -9.22 -24.71 2.65
C ASP A 546 -8.87 -26.18 2.96
N TYR A 547 -7.85 -26.75 2.31
CA TYR A 547 -7.37 -28.11 2.63
C TYR A 547 -6.48 -28.09 3.88
N PRO A 548 -6.86 -28.76 4.98
CA PRO A 548 -6.00 -28.88 6.16
C PRO A 548 -4.67 -29.55 5.81
N TYR A 549 -3.57 -29.20 6.49
CA TYR A 549 -2.26 -29.85 6.24
C TYR A 549 -2.32 -31.36 6.49
N GLU A 550 -3.21 -31.82 7.38
CA GLU A 550 -3.44 -33.23 7.64
C GLU A 550 -4.00 -33.98 6.40
N MET A 551 -4.61 -33.26 5.46
CA MET A 551 -5.09 -33.78 4.18
C MET A 551 -4.07 -33.67 3.05
N ILE A 552 -2.88 -33.17 3.31
CA ILE A 552 -1.82 -33.01 2.32
C ILE A 552 -0.65 -33.92 2.72
N ASP A 553 -0.01 -34.55 1.74
CA ASP A 553 1.23 -35.29 1.94
C ASP A 553 2.17 -35.14 0.73
N MET A 554 3.45 -35.46 0.91
CA MET A 554 4.48 -35.35 -0.13
C MET A 554 5.14 -36.67 -0.47
N GLU A 555 5.73 -36.74 -1.67
CA GLU A 555 6.45 -37.92 -2.19
C GLU A 555 5.57 -39.18 -2.11
N TYR A 556 4.33 -39.05 -2.57
CA TYR A 556 3.33 -40.10 -2.44
C TYR A 556 3.58 -41.20 -3.46
N LYS A 557 3.76 -42.42 -2.96
CA LYS A 557 4.08 -43.59 -3.77
C LYS A 557 2.87 -44.01 -4.62
N VAL A 558 3.05 -44.06 -5.94
CA VAL A 558 2.02 -44.50 -6.89
C VAL A 558 2.51 -45.74 -7.65
N LYS A 559 1.62 -46.73 -7.82
CA LYS A 559 1.88 -47.91 -8.67
C LYS A 559 1.26 -47.71 -10.05
N THR A 560 2.11 -47.67 -11.06
CA THR A 560 1.73 -47.62 -12.48
C THR A 560 2.23 -48.88 -13.15
N PHE A 561 1.33 -49.83 -13.43
CA PHE A 561 1.67 -51.15 -14.00
C PHE A 561 2.79 -51.86 -13.19
N SER A 562 3.99 -51.99 -13.76
CA SER A 562 5.17 -52.65 -13.20
C SER A 562 6.19 -51.70 -12.55
N ARG A 563 5.99 -50.38 -12.61
CA ARG A 563 6.91 -49.38 -12.07
C ARG A 563 6.27 -48.60 -10.93
N THR A 564 7.07 -48.37 -9.89
CA THR A 564 6.71 -47.47 -8.80
C THR A 564 7.15 -46.06 -9.16
N GLY A 565 6.23 -45.10 -9.13
CA GLY A 565 6.50 -43.67 -9.22
C GLY A 565 6.21 -42.95 -7.90
N TYR A 566 6.53 -41.67 -7.85
CA TYR A 566 6.23 -40.78 -6.73
C TYR A 566 5.58 -39.52 -7.28
N VAL A 567 4.49 -39.10 -6.64
CA VAL A 567 3.81 -37.82 -6.90
C VAL A 567 4.34 -36.81 -5.90
N ASP A 568 4.68 -35.61 -6.37
CA ASP A 568 5.28 -34.57 -5.53
C ASP A 568 4.39 -34.19 -4.34
N ILE A 569 3.11 -33.93 -4.60
CA ILE A 569 2.11 -33.63 -3.55
C ILE A 569 0.83 -34.42 -3.82
N VAL A 570 0.29 -35.06 -2.79
CA VAL A 570 -1.05 -35.64 -2.79
C VAL A 570 -1.96 -34.88 -1.84
N VAL A 571 -3.21 -34.67 -2.26
CA VAL A 571 -4.28 -34.16 -1.41
C VAL A 571 -5.33 -35.25 -1.26
N PHE A 572 -5.74 -35.50 -0.02
CA PHE A 572 -6.74 -36.47 0.36
C PHE A 572 -8.11 -35.82 0.54
N ASN A 573 -9.15 -36.63 0.41
CA ASN A 573 -10.50 -36.28 0.83
C ASN A 573 -11.15 -37.47 1.54
N TYR A 574 -12.18 -37.21 2.34
CA TYR A 574 -13.01 -38.26 2.92
C TYR A 574 -14.13 -38.64 1.96
N ASN A 575 -14.18 -39.92 1.61
CA ASN A 575 -15.29 -40.51 0.88
C ASN A 575 -15.89 -41.63 1.73
N GLN A 576 -17.16 -41.51 2.11
CA GLN A 576 -17.84 -42.47 3.00
C GLN A 576 -17.07 -42.81 4.29
N GLY A 577 -16.41 -41.82 4.91
CA GLY A 577 -15.64 -42.00 6.15
C GLY A 577 -14.23 -42.58 5.98
N LYS A 578 -13.80 -42.84 4.73
CA LYS A 578 -12.45 -43.31 4.41
C LYS A 578 -11.62 -42.22 3.75
N LYS A 579 -10.39 -42.02 4.23
CA LYS A 579 -9.42 -41.08 3.66
C LYS A 579 -8.83 -41.66 2.37
N GLU A 580 -9.07 -41.02 1.24
CA GLU A 580 -8.62 -41.49 -0.07
C GLU A 580 -7.92 -40.37 -0.87
N PRO A 581 -6.89 -40.70 -1.69
CA PRO A 581 -6.25 -39.73 -2.58
C PRO A 581 -7.27 -39.09 -3.53
N TYR A 582 -7.23 -37.77 -3.65
CA TYR A 582 -8.23 -36.99 -4.38
C TYR A 582 -7.63 -36.08 -5.46
N ILE A 583 -6.50 -35.43 -5.15
CA ILE A 583 -5.75 -34.57 -6.07
C ILE A 583 -4.29 -35.01 -6.08
N PHE A 584 -3.70 -35.10 -7.27
CA PHE A 584 -2.26 -35.24 -7.46
C PHE A 584 -1.68 -33.95 -8.02
N CYS A 585 -0.58 -33.48 -7.45
CA CYS A 585 0.14 -32.32 -7.97
C CYS A 585 1.56 -32.71 -8.35
N GLU A 586 1.98 -32.25 -9.52
CA GLU A 586 3.33 -32.43 -10.04
C GLU A 586 3.98 -31.05 -10.19
N ILE A 587 5.13 -30.89 -9.55
CA ILE A 587 5.86 -29.66 -9.40
C ILE A 587 7.10 -29.69 -10.28
N LYS A 588 7.44 -28.55 -10.86
CA LYS A 588 8.66 -28.36 -11.64
C LYS A 588 9.37 -27.11 -11.20
N ARG A 589 10.63 -26.99 -11.58
CA ARG A 589 11.42 -25.80 -11.24
C ARG A 589 10.88 -24.58 -11.97
N PRO A 590 11.07 -23.37 -11.39
CA PRO A 590 10.75 -22.13 -12.08
C PRO A 590 11.36 -22.08 -13.48
N ASN A 591 10.51 -21.79 -14.48
CA ASN A 591 10.83 -21.69 -15.92
C ASN A 591 11.02 -23.02 -16.68
N GLU A 592 10.82 -24.19 -16.05
CA GLU A 592 10.73 -25.45 -16.79
C GLU A 592 9.35 -25.64 -17.43
N ASP A 593 9.29 -26.36 -18.55
CA ASP A 593 8.04 -26.67 -19.22
C ASP A 593 7.20 -27.68 -18.40
N ILE A 594 5.94 -27.33 -18.14
CA ILE A 594 5.00 -28.16 -17.37
C ILE A 594 4.30 -29.24 -18.23
N ASN A 595 4.51 -29.27 -19.54
CA ASN A 595 3.89 -30.28 -20.41
C ASN A 595 4.27 -31.71 -20.02
N ASN A 596 5.54 -31.95 -19.65
CA ASN A 596 5.99 -33.26 -19.18
C ASN A 596 5.31 -33.65 -17.85
N ALA A 597 5.13 -32.68 -16.95
CA ALA A 597 4.42 -32.88 -15.68
C ALA A 597 2.94 -33.26 -15.92
N ILE A 598 2.29 -32.64 -16.91
CA ILE A 598 0.92 -33.00 -17.30
C ILE A 598 0.83 -34.41 -17.90
N LEU A 599 1.79 -34.81 -18.74
CA LEU A 599 1.81 -36.18 -19.29
C LEU A 599 1.98 -37.22 -18.18
N GLN A 600 2.85 -36.95 -17.21
CA GLN A 600 3.06 -37.79 -16.03
C GLN A 600 1.80 -37.88 -15.15
N LEU A 601 1.15 -36.75 -14.87
CA LEU A 601 -0.12 -36.73 -14.13
C LEU A 601 -1.22 -37.52 -14.82
N LYS A 602 -1.35 -37.43 -16.15
CA LYS A 602 -2.33 -38.23 -16.91
C LYS A 602 -2.09 -39.73 -16.70
N SER A 603 -0.83 -40.18 -16.77
CA SER A 603 -0.45 -41.58 -16.50
C SER A 603 -0.82 -42.01 -15.08
N TYR A 604 -0.53 -41.18 -14.06
CA TYR A 604 -0.91 -41.48 -12.67
C TYR A 604 -2.41 -41.49 -12.46
N LEU A 605 -3.16 -40.58 -13.09
CA LEU A 605 -4.61 -40.51 -12.98
C LEU A 605 -5.31 -41.68 -13.67
N GLU A 606 -4.75 -42.25 -14.74
CA GLU A 606 -5.31 -43.43 -15.42
C GLU A 606 -5.33 -44.67 -14.51
N THR A 607 -4.26 -44.89 -13.74
CA THR A 607 -4.13 -46.08 -12.90
C THR A 607 -4.74 -45.95 -11.50
N ASN A 608 -5.21 -44.76 -11.10
CA ASN A 608 -5.77 -44.49 -9.77
C ASN A 608 -7.20 -43.95 -9.90
N GLU A 609 -8.20 -44.83 -9.73
CA GLU A 609 -9.62 -44.50 -9.93
C GLU A 609 -10.19 -43.49 -8.94
N ASN A 610 -9.61 -43.41 -7.73
CA ASN A 610 -10.09 -42.52 -6.68
C ASN A 610 -9.65 -41.06 -6.87
N VAL A 611 -8.60 -40.81 -7.66
CA VAL A 611 -8.04 -39.47 -7.88
C VAL A 611 -8.76 -38.80 -9.05
N LYS A 612 -9.39 -37.66 -8.78
CA LYS A 612 -10.24 -36.97 -9.77
C LYS A 612 -9.55 -35.80 -10.45
N TYR A 613 -8.56 -35.20 -9.80
CA TYR A 613 -7.92 -33.96 -10.27
C TYR A 613 -6.40 -34.08 -10.31
N GLY A 614 -5.79 -33.40 -11.27
CA GLY A 614 -4.35 -33.24 -11.41
C GLY A 614 -3.98 -31.76 -11.52
N LEU A 615 -2.90 -31.34 -10.86
CA LEU A 615 -2.34 -29.99 -10.97
C LEU A 615 -0.86 -30.07 -11.38
N ALA A 616 -0.49 -29.47 -12.50
CA ALA A 616 0.91 -29.27 -12.85
C ALA A 616 1.30 -27.80 -12.63
N CYS A 617 2.44 -27.57 -11.98
CA CYS A 617 2.89 -26.21 -11.73
C CYS A 617 4.42 -26.05 -11.70
N ASN A 618 4.91 -24.96 -12.28
CA ASN A 618 6.32 -24.53 -12.19
C ASN A 618 6.48 -23.20 -11.42
N GLY A 619 5.41 -22.73 -10.74
CA GLY A 619 5.38 -21.46 -10.05
C GLY A 619 5.11 -20.22 -10.92
N LYS A 620 5.05 -20.39 -12.24
CA LYS A 620 4.68 -19.34 -13.20
C LYS A 620 3.43 -19.71 -14.00
N ASP A 621 3.33 -20.97 -14.36
CA ASP A 621 2.25 -21.58 -15.11
C ASP A 621 1.59 -22.64 -14.22
N ILE A 622 0.27 -22.69 -14.24
CA ILE A 622 -0.55 -23.69 -13.54
C ILE A 622 -1.48 -24.29 -14.59
N LEU A 623 -1.54 -25.61 -14.63
CA LEU A 623 -2.52 -26.34 -15.44
C LEU A 623 -3.26 -27.34 -14.57
N ILE A 624 -4.58 -27.27 -14.62
CA ILE A 624 -5.46 -28.19 -13.88
C ILE A 624 -6.18 -29.07 -14.88
N ILE A 625 -6.19 -30.37 -14.58
CA ILE A 625 -6.95 -31.37 -15.33
C ILE A 625 -7.90 -32.10 -14.39
N LYS A 626 -9.09 -32.42 -14.89
CA LYS A 626 -10.05 -33.32 -14.25
C LYS A 626 -10.21 -34.57 -15.10
N ARG A 627 -10.22 -35.71 -14.44
CA ARG A 627 -10.59 -37.00 -15.02
C ARG A 627 -12.10 -37.16 -14.91
N ASP A 628 -12.77 -37.36 -16.03
CA ASP A 628 -14.20 -37.68 -16.09
C ASP A 628 -14.45 -38.80 -17.12
N LYS A 629 -14.97 -39.95 -16.65
CA LYS A 629 -15.27 -41.14 -17.47
C LYS A 629 -14.13 -41.55 -18.43
N GLY A 630 -12.89 -41.51 -17.94
CA GLY A 630 -11.70 -41.90 -18.72
C GLY A 630 -11.19 -40.84 -19.70
N LYS A 631 -11.75 -39.62 -19.71
CA LYS A 631 -11.26 -38.48 -20.48
C LYS A 631 -10.69 -37.40 -19.56
N PHE A 632 -9.74 -36.62 -20.07
CA PHE A 632 -9.15 -35.48 -19.38
C PHE A 632 -9.73 -34.16 -19.91
N GLN A 633 -10.18 -33.31 -19.01
CA GLN A 633 -10.66 -31.95 -19.32
C GLN A 633 -9.83 -30.93 -18.56
N TYR A 634 -9.42 -29.85 -19.24
CA TYR A 634 -8.76 -28.73 -18.58
C TYR A 634 -9.77 -27.93 -17.76
N MET A 635 -9.34 -27.45 -16.60
CA MET A 635 -10.17 -26.67 -15.69
C MET A 635 -9.49 -25.37 -15.30
N ASP A 636 -10.33 -24.38 -14.98
CA ASP A 636 -9.87 -23.07 -14.53
C ASP A 636 -9.55 -23.04 -13.02
N ARG A 637 -10.03 -24.02 -12.23
CA ARG A 637 -9.79 -24.07 -10.77
C ARG A 637 -9.90 -25.48 -10.20
N LEU A 638 -9.19 -25.71 -9.09
CA LEU A 638 -9.34 -26.90 -8.27
C LEU A 638 -10.59 -26.78 -7.37
N PRO A 639 -11.19 -27.90 -6.97
CA PRO A 639 -12.27 -27.88 -5.99
C PRO A 639 -11.74 -27.47 -4.61
N LYS A 640 -12.48 -26.62 -3.90
CA LYS A 640 -12.25 -26.38 -2.47
C LYS A 640 -12.51 -27.64 -1.66
N PHE A 641 -11.86 -27.74 -0.51
CA PHE A 641 -12.14 -28.79 0.45
C PHE A 641 -13.62 -28.74 0.87
N SER A 642 -14.26 -29.90 0.88
CA SER A 642 -15.69 -30.06 1.18
C SER A 642 -15.97 -31.29 2.04
N GLY A 643 -14.92 -31.91 2.61
CA GLY A 643 -15.05 -33.03 3.53
C GLY A 643 -15.55 -32.55 4.90
N ASN A 644 -16.19 -33.45 5.65
CA ASN A 644 -16.63 -33.18 7.02
C ASN A 644 -15.39 -33.15 7.93
N ILE A 645 -15.00 -31.96 8.44
CA ILE A 645 -13.75 -31.78 9.21
C ILE A 645 -13.86 -32.43 10.60
N GLY A 646 -15.08 -32.71 11.09
CA GLY A 646 -15.36 -33.34 12.38
C GLY A 646 -14.81 -34.76 12.63
N GLN A 647 -14.01 -35.33 11.72
CA GLN A 647 -13.24 -36.57 11.94
C GLN A 647 -11.75 -36.35 12.19
N ILE A 648 -11.25 -35.11 12.14
CA ILE A 648 -9.85 -34.81 12.49
C ILE A 648 -9.76 -34.65 14.00
N VAL A 649 -9.05 -35.59 14.65
CA VAL A 649 -8.81 -35.57 16.10
C VAL A 649 -7.38 -35.08 16.34
N SER A 650 -7.23 -34.09 17.22
CA SER A 650 -5.94 -33.57 17.69
C SER A 650 -5.67 -34.04 19.12
N GLU A 651 -4.45 -34.51 19.40
CA GLU A 651 -4.05 -34.98 20.73
C GLU A 651 -3.39 -33.84 21.52
N TYR A 652 -3.81 -33.68 22.78
CA TYR A 652 -3.23 -32.73 23.72
C TYR A 652 -2.94 -33.41 25.05
N LYS A 653 -1.88 -32.94 25.70
CA LYS A 653 -1.56 -33.29 27.08
C LYS A 653 -1.94 -32.15 28.01
N TYR A 654 -2.81 -32.44 28.96
CA TYR A 654 -3.21 -31.51 30.01
C TYR A 654 -2.54 -31.83 31.34
N ILE A 655 -1.99 -30.82 31.99
CA ILE A 655 -1.36 -30.91 33.31
C ILE A 655 -2.17 -30.04 34.26
N ASP A 656 -2.82 -30.67 35.25
CA ASP A 656 -3.49 -29.97 36.34
C ASP A 656 -2.49 -29.68 37.46
N ILE A 657 -2.04 -28.42 37.55
CA ILE A 657 -1.02 -28.01 38.53
C ILE A 657 -1.54 -28.18 39.95
N ARG A 658 -2.85 -28.02 40.17
CA ARG A 658 -3.46 -28.05 41.50
C ARG A 658 -3.47 -29.46 42.09
N LYS A 659 -3.76 -30.45 41.25
CA LYS A 659 -3.88 -31.87 41.64
C LYS A 659 -2.59 -32.66 41.37
N GLY A 660 -1.62 -32.08 40.65
CA GLY A 660 -0.42 -32.78 40.21
C GLY A 660 -0.69 -33.93 39.22
N LYS A 661 -1.86 -33.92 38.56
CA LYS A 661 -2.31 -34.98 37.65
C LYS A 661 -2.13 -34.60 36.19
N LYS A 662 -1.93 -35.61 35.34
CA LYS A 662 -1.78 -35.46 33.88
C LYS A 662 -2.89 -36.22 33.18
N TYR A 663 -3.37 -35.64 32.08
CA TYR A 663 -4.42 -36.22 31.27
C TYR A 663 -4.05 -36.14 29.79
N LYS A 664 -4.53 -37.11 29.02
CA LYS A 664 -4.50 -37.10 27.56
C LYS A 664 -5.87 -36.74 27.03
N LEU A 665 -5.93 -35.75 26.15
CA LEU A 665 -7.14 -35.16 25.58
C LEU A 665 -7.15 -35.40 24.08
N LEU A 666 -8.22 -36.03 23.58
CA LEU A 666 -8.49 -36.13 22.15
C LEU A 666 -9.53 -35.09 21.78
N LYS A 667 -9.23 -34.18 20.86
CA LYS A 667 -10.02 -32.98 20.58
C LYS A 667 -10.49 -32.92 19.12
N ASN A 668 -11.76 -32.59 18.93
CA ASN A 668 -12.33 -32.28 17.61
C ASN A 668 -11.78 -30.93 17.11
N VAL A 669 -11.24 -30.91 15.90
CA VAL A 669 -10.61 -29.73 15.30
C VAL A 669 -11.63 -28.63 14.90
N GLU A 670 -12.90 -28.96 14.66
CA GLU A 670 -13.94 -27.95 14.31
C GLU A 670 -14.43 -27.14 15.52
N ASP A 671 -14.92 -27.81 16.56
CA ASP A 671 -15.64 -27.14 17.66
C ASP A 671 -14.77 -26.92 18.91
N ASN A 672 -13.50 -27.29 18.81
CA ASN A 672 -12.54 -27.29 19.90
C ASN A 672 -13.00 -28.10 21.14
N GLU A 673 -13.86 -29.10 20.95
CA GLU A 673 -14.39 -29.95 22.01
C GLU A 673 -13.51 -31.17 22.26
N VAL A 674 -13.27 -31.46 23.54
CA VAL A 674 -12.58 -32.69 23.96
C VAL A 674 -13.55 -33.85 23.80
N ILE A 675 -13.25 -34.75 22.87
CA ILE A 675 -14.03 -35.96 22.58
C ILE A 675 -13.82 -36.98 23.71
N ASN A 676 -12.56 -37.27 24.05
CA ASN A 676 -12.21 -38.25 25.09
C ASN A 676 -11.12 -37.68 26.03
N LEU A 677 -11.24 -38.02 27.32
CA LEU A 677 -10.26 -37.72 28.37
C LEU A 677 -9.72 -39.04 28.93
N TYR A 678 -8.40 -39.19 28.96
CA TYR A 678 -7.73 -40.35 29.53
C TYR A 678 -6.80 -39.93 30.66
N ASP A 679 -6.67 -40.78 31.68
CA ASP A 679 -5.56 -40.71 32.62
C ASP A 679 -4.24 -40.95 31.88
N TYR A 680 -3.26 -40.06 32.05
CA TYR A 680 -2.05 -40.11 31.22
C TYR A 680 -1.15 -41.32 31.49
N ASP A 681 -1.17 -41.85 32.72
CA ASP A 681 -0.26 -42.94 33.11
C ASP A 681 -0.94 -44.33 33.01
N SER A 682 -2.27 -44.38 33.08
CA SER A 682 -3.04 -45.64 33.06
C SER A 682 -3.91 -45.85 31.82
N ASP A 683 -4.02 -44.86 30.93
CA ASP A 683 -4.89 -44.86 29.73
C ASP A 683 -6.38 -45.18 30.03
N ILE A 684 -6.81 -45.03 31.28
CA ILE A 684 -8.20 -45.21 31.68
C ILE A 684 -9.02 -44.02 31.18
N ALA A 685 -10.06 -44.28 30.39
CA ALA A 685 -11.00 -43.26 29.93
C ALA A 685 -11.88 -42.75 31.08
N TYR A 686 -12.09 -41.45 31.14
CA TYR A 686 -13.06 -40.81 32.03
C TYR A 686 -14.34 -40.49 31.26
N ASP A 687 -15.50 -40.76 31.87
CA ASP A 687 -16.78 -40.26 31.38
C ASP A 687 -16.89 -38.76 31.65
N ILE A 688 -17.25 -37.99 30.62
CA ILE A 688 -17.38 -36.54 30.70
C ILE A 688 -18.86 -36.17 30.66
N GLU A 689 -19.38 -35.66 31.77
CA GLU A 689 -20.80 -35.29 31.89
C GLU A 689 -21.10 -33.88 31.35
N LYS A 690 -20.11 -32.96 31.42
CA LYS A 690 -20.29 -31.55 31.06
C LYS A 690 -18.99 -30.89 30.61
N TYR A 691 -19.11 -29.99 29.62
CA TYR A 691 -18.03 -29.15 29.12
C TYR A 691 -18.31 -27.67 29.39
N ASP A 692 -17.23 -26.91 29.62
CA ASP A 692 -17.24 -25.46 29.72
C ASP A 692 -16.30 -24.84 28.68
N LYS A 693 -16.72 -23.74 28.05
CA LYS A 693 -15.94 -23.01 27.04
C LYS A 693 -15.00 -22.00 27.68
N LEU A 694 -13.72 -22.06 27.33
CA LEU A 694 -12.68 -21.12 27.74
C LEU A 694 -12.14 -20.34 26.55
N ASN A 695 -12.24 -19.02 26.61
CA ASN A 695 -11.68 -18.15 25.58
C ASN A 695 -10.16 -18.02 25.68
N ILE A 696 -9.49 -17.93 24.53
CA ILE A 696 -8.06 -17.64 24.40
C ILE A 696 -7.90 -16.13 24.20
N TYR A 697 -7.41 -15.41 25.22
CA TYR A 697 -7.35 -13.94 25.25
C TYR A 697 -5.99 -13.35 24.82
N GLY A 698 -5.27 -14.06 23.95
CA GLY A 698 -4.03 -13.58 23.34
C GLY A 698 -2.78 -14.31 23.81
N LYS A 699 -1.64 -13.64 23.70
CA LYS A 699 -0.31 -14.21 24.00
C LYS A 699 0.27 -13.59 25.26
N VAL A 700 0.96 -14.39 26.07
CA VAL A 700 1.72 -13.93 27.24
C VAL A 700 3.18 -14.33 27.11
N ILE A 701 4.07 -13.44 27.53
CA ILE A 701 5.50 -13.67 27.42
C ILE A 701 6.04 -14.27 28.72
N ALA A 702 6.64 -15.44 28.61
CA ALA A 702 7.56 -15.98 29.60
C ALA A 702 8.95 -15.35 29.36
N GLY A 703 9.12 -14.07 29.74
CA GLY A 703 10.36 -13.30 29.57
C GLY A 703 10.33 -11.97 30.33
N ASN A 704 10.99 -10.92 29.81
CA ASN A 704 10.82 -9.55 30.32
C ASN A 704 9.41 -9.01 30.03
N PHE A 705 9.02 -7.95 30.72
CA PHE A 705 7.77 -7.24 30.46
C PHE A 705 7.71 -6.75 29.01
N GLN A 706 6.57 -6.99 28.37
CA GLN A 706 6.26 -6.49 27.03
C GLN A 706 4.75 -6.26 26.92
N LEU A 707 4.35 -5.35 26.03
CA LEU A 707 2.95 -4.98 25.78
C LEU A 707 2.07 -6.21 25.54
N ALA A 708 1.04 -6.35 26.39
CA ALA A 708 0.05 -7.42 26.25
C ALA A 708 -0.90 -7.11 25.09
N VAL A 709 -0.95 -7.99 24.09
CA VAL A 709 -1.91 -7.89 22.98
C VAL A 709 -3.13 -8.74 23.33
N GLN A 710 -4.24 -8.07 23.63
CA GLN A 710 -5.54 -8.73 23.80
C GLN A 710 -6.18 -8.97 22.43
N GLU A 711 -6.08 -10.20 21.95
CA GLU A 711 -6.77 -10.68 20.76
C GLU A 711 -7.58 -11.92 21.15
N ASN A 712 -8.83 -12.01 20.68
CA ASN A 712 -9.60 -13.23 20.83
C ASN A 712 -9.13 -14.22 19.76
N LEU A 713 -8.34 -15.22 20.18
CA LEU A 713 -7.76 -16.23 19.29
C LEU A 713 -8.64 -17.49 19.18
N GLY A 714 -9.84 -17.47 19.76
CA GLY A 714 -10.79 -18.59 19.76
C GLY A 714 -11.13 -19.09 21.17
N TYR A 715 -11.60 -20.33 21.27
CA TYR A 715 -11.97 -20.97 22.53
C TYR A 715 -11.56 -22.45 22.56
N ILE A 716 -11.49 -23.04 23.76
CA ILE A 716 -11.35 -24.47 23.99
C ILE A 716 -12.43 -24.93 24.96
N SER A 717 -13.16 -25.99 24.63
CA SER A 717 -14.11 -26.60 25.56
C SER A 717 -13.38 -27.66 26.39
N LEU A 718 -13.32 -27.49 27.71
CA LEU A 718 -12.72 -28.46 28.64
C LEU A 718 -13.81 -29.05 29.55
N PRO A 719 -13.64 -30.31 30.01
CA PRO A 719 -14.49 -30.89 31.03
C PRO A 719 -14.61 -29.98 32.27
N SER A 720 -15.83 -29.71 32.72
CA SER A 720 -16.11 -28.77 33.82
C SER A 720 -15.37 -29.12 35.11
N ASN A 721 -15.16 -30.41 35.39
CA ASN A 721 -14.44 -30.91 36.56
C ASN A 721 -12.93 -30.60 36.56
N LEU A 722 -12.36 -30.18 35.42
CA LEU A 722 -11.00 -29.69 35.31
C LEU A 722 -10.90 -28.18 35.57
N LEU A 723 -12.02 -27.46 35.68
CA LEU A 723 -12.07 -26.02 35.95
C LEU A 723 -12.65 -25.74 37.35
N TYR A 724 -12.23 -24.63 37.96
CA TYR A 724 -12.75 -24.20 39.28
C TYR A 724 -14.09 -23.48 39.12
N ASP A 725 -14.09 -22.51 38.21
CA ASP A 725 -15.23 -21.75 37.71
C ASP A 725 -14.85 -21.31 36.29
N SER A 726 -15.61 -21.75 35.29
CA SER A 726 -15.34 -21.45 33.89
C SER A 726 -15.45 -19.97 33.56
N ASN A 727 -16.28 -19.22 34.28
CA ASN A 727 -16.46 -17.78 34.05
C ASN A 727 -15.26 -16.94 34.48
N ASN A 728 -14.46 -17.47 35.41
CA ASN A 728 -13.26 -16.82 35.93
C ASN A 728 -11.97 -17.44 35.40
N CYS A 729 -12.04 -18.33 34.40
CA CYS A 729 -10.86 -18.94 33.80
C CYS A 729 -10.66 -18.46 32.36
N PHE A 730 -9.42 -18.39 31.92
CA PHE A 730 -9.08 -18.09 30.53
C PHE A 730 -7.76 -18.72 30.09
N LEU A 731 -7.53 -18.74 28.77
CA LEU A 731 -6.32 -19.27 28.16
C LEU A 731 -5.42 -18.16 27.62
N LEU A 732 -4.11 -18.36 27.76
CA LEU A 732 -3.07 -17.53 27.11
C LEU A 732 -2.04 -18.44 26.42
N GLU A 733 -1.64 -18.08 25.19
CA GLU A 733 -0.54 -18.75 24.49
C GLU A 733 0.81 -18.23 25.01
N VAL A 734 1.70 -19.14 25.40
CA VAL A 734 3.00 -18.79 25.96
C VAL A 734 4.02 -18.51 24.87
N THR A 735 4.66 -17.35 24.96
CA THR A 735 5.76 -16.93 24.09
C THR A 735 7.03 -16.74 24.92
N GLY A 736 8.18 -17.26 24.48
CA GLY A 736 9.42 -17.23 25.26
C GLY A 736 9.66 -18.49 26.11
N ASP A 737 10.81 -18.55 26.78
CA ASP A 737 11.35 -19.76 27.41
C ASP A 737 11.76 -19.57 28.89
N SER A 738 11.42 -18.46 29.54
CA SER A 738 11.84 -18.24 30.94
C SER A 738 11.18 -19.18 31.95
N MET A 739 10.18 -19.97 31.57
CA MET A 739 9.44 -20.88 32.45
C MET A 739 9.63 -22.37 32.11
N ILE A 740 10.65 -22.72 31.32
CA ILE A 740 10.87 -24.09 30.84
C ILE A 740 11.04 -25.13 31.95
N ASN A 741 11.71 -24.80 33.06
CA ASN A 741 11.91 -25.75 34.17
C ASN A 741 10.65 -25.92 35.03
N ALA A 742 9.65 -25.04 34.87
CA ALA A 742 8.29 -25.26 35.39
C ALA A 742 7.45 -26.14 34.46
N GLY A 743 8.03 -26.66 33.38
CA GLY A 743 7.34 -27.45 32.38
C GLY A 743 6.48 -26.63 31.43
N ILE A 744 6.72 -25.32 31.29
CA ILE A 744 5.99 -24.43 30.38
C ILE A 744 6.92 -24.04 29.22
N ASN A 745 6.61 -24.53 28.02
CA ASN A 745 7.39 -24.31 26.81
C ASN A 745 6.74 -23.23 25.92
N LYS A 746 7.55 -22.65 25.03
CA LYS A 746 7.04 -21.76 23.98
C LYS A 746 6.04 -22.51 23.10
N GLY A 747 4.84 -21.94 22.92
CA GLY A 747 3.73 -22.52 22.15
C GLY A 747 2.72 -23.31 22.99
N ASP A 748 2.99 -23.55 24.29
CA ASP A 748 2.01 -24.13 25.21
C ASP A 748 0.89 -23.12 25.52
N TYR A 749 -0.28 -23.61 25.93
CA TYR A 749 -1.32 -22.77 26.52
C TYR A 749 -1.36 -22.92 28.03
N VAL A 750 -1.51 -21.82 28.75
CA VAL A 750 -1.72 -21.81 30.20
C VAL A 750 -3.17 -21.44 30.53
N ILE A 751 -3.78 -22.20 31.44
CA ILE A 751 -5.10 -21.89 32.00
C ILE A 751 -4.89 -21.01 33.21
N VAL A 752 -5.45 -19.80 33.16
CA VAL A 752 -5.32 -18.77 34.19
C VAL A 752 -6.66 -18.57 34.87
N HIS A 753 -6.68 -18.72 36.19
CA HIS A 753 -7.79 -18.31 37.03
C HIS A 753 -7.65 -16.83 37.37
N LYS A 754 -8.66 -16.04 37.05
CA LYS A 754 -8.69 -14.59 37.27
C LYS A 754 -8.82 -14.30 38.77
N GLN A 755 -7.76 -13.74 39.32
CA GLN A 755 -7.68 -13.33 40.71
C GLN A 755 -6.59 -12.28 40.84
N ASN A 756 -6.72 -11.42 41.85
CA ASN A 756 -5.79 -10.30 42.12
C ASN A 756 -4.84 -10.57 43.29
N TYR A 757 -4.77 -11.81 43.77
CA TYR A 757 -3.88 -12.25 44.83
C TYR A 757 -3.14 -13.54 44.41
N ALA A 758 -2.00 -13.81 45.02
CA ALA A 758 -1.22 -15.04 44.82
C ALA A 758 -0.47 -15.41 46.09
N GLU A 759 -0.19 -16.69 46.26
CA GLU A 759 0.66 -17.20 47.33
C GLU A 759 2.10 -17.36 46.84
N ASN A 760 3.06 -17.41 47.78
CA ASN A 760 4.45 -17.64 47.43
C ASN A 760 4.60 -18.95 46.63
N LEU A 761 5.39 -18.86 45.56
CA LEU A 761 5.66 -19.89 44.56
C LEU A 761 4.55 -20.16 43.55
N ASP A 762 3.45 -19.41 43.58
CA ASP A 762 2.43 -19.48 42.53
C ASP A 762 2.97 -18.97 41.19
N ILE A 763 2.59 -19.61 40.09
CA ILE A 763 2.84 -19.07 38.76
C ILE A 763 1.71 -18.10 38.43
N ILE A 764 2.04 -16.85 38.13
CA ILE A 764 1.07 -15.78 37.89
C ILE A 764 1.28 -15.10 36.55
N VAL A 765 0.24 -14.43 36.09
CA VAL A 765 0.31 -13.38 35.07
C VAL A 765 0.42 -12.04 35.80
N GLY A 766 1.65 -11.54 35.93
CA GLY A 766 1.93 -10.24 36.54
C GLY A 766 1.90 -9.13 35.49
N VAL A 767 1.27 -8.01 35.81
CA VAL A 767 1.13 -6.84 34.92
C VAL A 767 1.70 -5.61 35.61
N VAL A 768 2.56 -4.86 34.92
CA VAL A 768 3.07 -3.55 35.34
C VAL A 768 2.81 -2.56 34.21
N GLY A 769 2.03 -1.52 34.49
CA GLY A 769 1.53 -0.61 33.45
C GLY A 769 0.66 -1.35 32.42
N ASN A 770 1.14 -1.43 31.17
CA ASN A 770 0.48 -2.14 30.06
C ASN A 770 1.23 -3.42 29.63
N GLU A 771 2.25 -3.82 30.41
CA GLU A 771 3.12 -4.94 30.06
C GLU A 771 2.85 -6.14 30.97
N ALA A 772 2.82 -7.34 30.41
CA ALA A 772 2.52 -8.57 31.14
C ALA A 772 3.64 -9.60 31.03
N THR A 773 3.86 -10.38 32.09
CA THR A 773 4.80 -11.50 32.09
C THR A 773 4.28 -12.70 32.89
N LEU A 774 4.73 -13.89 32.49
CA LEU A 774 4.50 -15.14 33.21
C LEU A 774 5.72 -15.45 34.10
N LYS A 775 5.52 -15.50 35.42
CA LYS A 775 6.60 -15.73 36.41
C LYS A 775 6.07 -16.40 37.67
N LYS A 776 6.98 -16.95 38.47
CA LYS A 776 6.69 -17.47 39.81
C LYS A 776 6.75 -16.32 40.82
N TYR A 777 5.70 -16.14 41.61
CA TYR A 777 5.51 -15.03 42.55
C TYR A 777 6.12 -15.32 43.93
N THR A 778 6.89 -14.39 44.49
CA THR A 778 7.40 -14.47 45.86
C THR A 778 7.44 -13.08 46.51
N THR A 779 6.97 -12.95 47.74
CA THR A 779 7.04 -11.71 48.53
C THR A 779 8.40 -11.55 49.24
N MET A 780 8.94 -10.33 49.27
CA MET A 780 10.14 -9.98 50.04
C MET A 780 9.99 -8.59 50.66
N GLY A 781 9.38 -8.54 51.85
CA GLY A 781 9.03 -7.27 52.50
C GLY A 781 8.00 -6.51 51.67
N ASN A 782 8.30 -5.24 51.36
CA ASN A 782 7.41 -4.38 50.54
C ASN A 782 7.60 -4.58 49.02
N LYS A 783 8.43 -5.55 48.60
CA LYS A 783 8.72 -5.84 47.20
C LYS A 783 8.24 -7.24 46.83
N VAL A 784 7.95 -7.42 45.55
CA VAL A 784 7.64 -8.73 44.97
C VAL A 784 8.78 -9.13 44.04
N LEU A 785 9.22 -10.39 44.16
CA LEU A 785 10.12 -11.04 43.22
C LEU A 785 9.31 -11.92 42.28
N LEU A 786 9.46 -11.65 40.98
CA LEU A 786 8.94 -12.47 39.89
C LEU A 786 10.08 -13.36 39.37
N MET A 787 10.11 -14.59 39.85
CA MET A 787 11.16 -15.58 39.62
C MET A 787 10.96 -16.29 38.27
N PRO A 788 11.96 -16.34 37.39
CA PRO A 788 11.95 -17.23 36.23
C PRO A 788 12.27 -18.67 36.64
N GLU A 789 11.78 -19.62 35.84
CA GLU A 789 12.11 -21.04 35.93
C GLU A 789 13.02 -21.43 34.74
N ASN A 790 14.03 -20.60 34.52
CA ASN A 790 15.09 -20.79 33.54
C ASN A 790 16.34 -20.04 34.02
N LYS A 791 17.46 -20.76 34.16
CA LYS A 791 18.72 -20.23 34.70
C LYS A 791 19.33 -19.09 33.87
N LYS A 792 18.87 -18.87 32.63
CA LYS A 792 19.33 -17.78 31.77
C LYS A 792 18.75 -16.40 32.13
N TYR A 793 17.75 -16.35 33.01
CA TYR A 793 17.03 -15.13 33.36
C TYR A 793 17.21 -14.82 34.84
N GLU A 794 17.35 -13.54 35.16
CA GLU A 794 17.38 -13.07 36.55
C GLU A 794 15.96 -12.79 37.06
N PRO A 795 15.72 -12.86 38.38
CA PRO A 795 14.46 -12.46 38.99
C PRO A 795 14.14 -10.99 38.73
N ILE A 796 12.87 -10.68 38.43
CA ILE A 796 12.41 -9.31 38.28
C ILE A 796 11.87 -8.82 39.62
N ILE A 797 12.39 -7.70 40.12
CA ILE A 797 11.96 -7.09 41.37
C ILE A 797 11.03 -5.92 41.06
N VAL A 798 9.84 -5.93 41.65
CA VAL A 798 8.83 -4.87 41.48
C VAL A 798 8.32 -4.41 42.84
N GLU A 799 7.95 -3.14 42.96
CA GLU A 799 7.23 -2.65 44.14
C GLU A 799 5.81 -3.24 44.14
N GLU A 800 5.31 -3.67 45.30
CA GLU A 800 4.01 -4.34 45.39
C GLU A 800 2.87 -3.48 44.83
N ILE A 801 2.96 -2.15 44.99
CA ILE A 801 1.96 -1.19 44.52
C ILE A 801 1.90 -1.04 42.99
N GLU A 802 2.97 -1.42 42.29
CA GLU A 802 3.08 -1.31 40.82
C GLU A 802 2.65 -2.60 40.11
N LEU A 803 2.60 -3.72 40.84
CA LEU A 803 2.27 -5.03 40.30
C LEU A 803 0.78 -5.33 40.42
N HIS A 804 0.11 -5.44 39.28
CA HIS A 804 -1.24 -5.97 39.21
C HIS A 804 -1.20 -7.46 38.85
N ILE A 805 -1.69 -8.33 39.74
CA ILE A 805 -1.87 -9.75 39.46
C ILE A 805 -3.15 -9.91 38.63
N ASN A 806 -3.01 -10.33 37.37
CA ASN A 806 -4.15 -10.54 36.48
C ASN A 806 -4.76 -11.95 36.62
N GLY A 807 -3.99 -12.90 37.15
CA GLY A 807 -4.47 -14.22 37.52
C GLY A 807 -3.36 -15.22 37.85
N LYS A 808 -3.78 -16.36 38.39
CA LYS A 808 -2.93 -17.50 38.78
C LYS A 808 -3.05 -18.63 37.76
N VAL A 809 -1.95 -19.23 37.35
CA VAL A 809 -1.94 -20.39 36.46
C VAL A 809 -2.36 -21.64 37.25
N ILE A 810 -3.37 -22.34 36.74
CA ILE A 810 -3.93 -23.55 37.36
C ILE A 810 -3.73 -24.81 36.52
N GLY A 811 -3.40 -24.67 35.23
CA GLY A 811 -3.17 -25.80 34.34
C GLY A 811 -2.37 -25.44 33.10
N ILE A 812 -1.81 -26.46 32.45
CA ILE A 812 -1.01 -26.33 31.23
C ILE A 812 -1.56 -27.28 30.18
N LEU A 813 -1.80 -26.78 28.97
CA LEU A 813 -2.23 -27.56 27.83
C LEU A 813 -1.10 -27.56 26.78
N LYS A 814 -0.53 -28.74 26.54
CA LYS A 814 0.55 -29.00 25.59
C LYS A 814 -0.01 -29.71 24.37
N ARG A 815 0.46 -29.32 23.19
CA ARG A 815 0.19 -30.05 21.94
C ARG A 815 1.28 -31.10 21.79
N ASP A 816 0.90 -32.38 21.71
CA ASP A 816 1.84 -33.48 21.45
C ASP A 816 2.09 -33.67 19.95
#